data_AF-A0A7C5AB90-F1
#
_entry.id   AF-A0A7C5AB90-F1
#
_cell.length_a   1.000
_cell.length_b   1.000
_cell.length_c   1.000
_cell.angle_alpha   90.00
_cell.angle_beta   90.00
_cell.angle_gamma   90.00
#
_symmetry.space_group_name_H-M   'P 1'
#
loop_
_entity.id
_entity.type
_entity.pdbx_description
1 polymer ?
#
loop_
_entity_poly.entity_id
_entity_poly.type
_entity_poly.pdbx_seq_one_letter_code
_entity_poly.pdbx_strand_id
1 'polypeptide(L)'
;MRGNLRPISFFLFTLLVFALFPISQVSATVQASAESRPPFTPEEWVKENTPVFGPSGSGFDAYAAYNPAVVYHNGRFYMFYRAQASPGGISYIGMATSEDGLSWQRRSTPAISPTESYESRGCEDPRVVKIDNVFWMTYTAYDGSTARQALARSTDLENWEKVGVVFQTWSKSGAIVPEKINGRYWMYLETDPGGGDLYYATSTDLLHWTMGGVVLRRRAGYFDSLTIEPGPPPVVLDHGILLIYNSLDAPLGSGGALRSGWVIFSKDDPTKIVARCERPFLQPELTWERSGQVPDCVFSEGLVRVENMWYLYYGAADMHIGLARAPVRERTAILSVDTYDEWAAGYLSGSAVLRQYGGIRLLGLDPVGWWKFDDGSGLTATDSGSGGNSGTVINASWTSGKVGGALDFVRASESRVEVGDVLEGFSGLSIVAWIYPRSKPHNGEIVKKDLVYLLRVNESQLGTTAFMVWDSSGTKYTLEVPDDSFPNNSWSMIAATWDGSMMRIYRDNAVKLGERNASFGRLNSSPNALTIGNQPGGGEGFEGLIDEVMIFSRALSEEEIAMIYSGVPAGTSGGWSSGWMDLGEARTVREVEVEASLSSGENVRVAVLTSSDGQSVRENTGWRPVSNGVTKIPLSLAPARFVRVDLTLSTESSAYSPTVYRFALYGEPTVAPDNTPPASFSLLGPENGSEPSQSPLLEWQASSDESGILHYEVWVNGVNIENVTSTSYQTSLENGCYEWWVVAVDMFGNRRESTGRHVFYLGGRPSFSLSVSPVSAQISPGQQAQFSISVVHTAGIMVAVSLSASGLPPGATATFSPASGTPPFSSVLTISTAAASPPGTYRIAVSASGGGV
;
A
#
# COMPACT_ATOMS: atom_id res chain seq x y z
N MET A 1 7.76 68.76 -16.08
CA MET A 1 6.69 69.66 -15.58
C MET A 1 5.62 69.72 -16.65
N ARG A 2 4.33 69.41 -16.51
CA ARG A 2 3.33 68.96 -15.50
C ARG A 2 2.25 68.23 -16.37
N GLY A 3 1.44 67.25 -16.01
CA GLY A 3 0.88 66.79 -14.74
C GLY A 3 -0.65 66.58 -14.94
N ASN A 4 -1.14 65.41 -14.52
CA ASN A 4 -2.45 65.13 -13.88
C ASN A 4 -3.69 64.66 -14.70
N LEU A 5 -3.90 63.34 -14.64
CA LEU A 5 -5.02 62.54 -14.06
C LEU A 5 -6.45 63.13 -13.93
N ARG A 6 -7.44 62.26 -14.21
CA ARG A 6 -8.90 62.45 -14.02
C ARG A 6 -9.51 61.44 -13.00
N PRO A 7 -10.71 61.71 -12.45
CA PRO A 7 -11.26 61.04 -11.26
C PRO A 7 -12.56 60.20 -11.46
N ILE A 8 -12.69 59.14 -10.63
CA ILE A 8 -13.77 58.73 -9.67
C ILE A 8 -15.29 58.77 -10.03
N SER A 9 -15.91 57.56 -9.91
CA SER A 9 -17.25 57.08 -9.41
C SER A 9 -18.61 57.37 -10.10
N PHE A 10 -19.48 56.34 -10.28
CA PHE A 10 -20.55 55.85 -9.35
C PHE A 10 -21.68 54.97 -9.99
N PHE A 11 -22.25 54.03 -9.17
CA PHE A 11 -23.65 53.47 -9.06
C PHE A 11 -24.26 52.31 -9.94
N LEU A 12 -24.56 51.18 -9.24
CA LEU A 12 -25.78 50.31 -9.11
C LEU A 12 -26.49 49.48 -10.23
N PHE A 13 -26.65 48.18 -9.89
CA PHE A 13 -27.82 47.24 -9.91
C PHE A 13 -28.67 46.95 -11.18
N THR A 14 -28.89 45.66 -11.54
CA THR A 14 -30.13 44.83 -11.33
C THR A 14 -30.02 43.42 -11.98
N LEU A 15 -30.67 42.42 -11.36
CA LEU A 15 -30.83 40.95 -11.61
C LEU A 15 -31.19 40.47 -13.04
N LEU A 16 -30.74 39.23 -13.41
CA LEU A 16 -31.62 38.10 -13.77
C LEU A 16 -30.91 36.72 -13.75
N VAL A 17 -31.74 35.69 -13.53
CA VAL A 17 -31.52 34.27 -13.18
C VAL A 17 -30.93 33.39 -14.30
N PHE A 18 -30.02 32.48 -13.96
CA PHE A 18 -29.94 31.13 -14.56
C PHE A 18 -29.65 30.09 -13.49
N ALA A 19 -30.45 29.01 -13.52
CA ALA A 19 -30.40 27.87 -12.63
C ALA A 19 -29.08 27.11 -12.77
N LEU A 20 -28.42 26.84 -11.63
CA LEU A 20 -27.33 25.87 -11.53
C LEU A 20 -27.82 24.69 -10.70
N PHE A 21 -27.98 23.56 -11.38
CA PHE A 21 -27.94 22.25 -10.74
C PHE A 21 -26.55 22.08 -10.08
N PRO A 22 -26.44 21.74 -8.79
CA PRO A 22 -25.17 21.24 -8.28
C PRO A 22 -25.04 19.80 -8.79
N ILE A 23 -24.14 19.58 -9.75
CA ILE A 23 -23.54 18.27 -9.95
C ILE A 23 -22.70 18.02 -8.70
N SER A 24 -23.25 17.26 -7.75
CA SER A 24 -22.48 16.64 -6.70
C SER A 24 -21.57 15.59 -7.35
N GLN A 25 -20.34 15.96 -7.68
CA GLN A 25 -19.28 14.97 -7.75
C GLN A 25 -19.09 14.43 -6.33
N VAL A 26 -19.61 13.23 -6.11
CA VAL A 26 -19.20 12.37 -5.01
C VAL A 26 -17.73 12.09 -5.26
N SER A 27 -16.83 12.75 -4.52
CA SER A 27 -15.48 12.25 -4.36
C SER A 27 -15.58 11.01 -3.48
N ALA A 28 -15.50 9.83 -4.10
CA ALA A 28 -15.20 8.61 -3.37
C ALA A 28 -13.79 8.77 -2.79
N THR A 29 -13.70 9.04 -1.48
CA THR A 29 -12.44 8.98 -0.77
C THR A 29 -12.03 7.52 -0.72
N VAL A 30 -11.02 7.16 -1.51
CA VAL A 30 -10.39 5.84 -1.47
C VAL A 30 -9.83 5.64 -0.07
N GLN A 31 -10.29 4.58 0.61
CA GLN A 31 -9.61 4.04 1.78
C GLN A 31 -8.14 3.83 1.41
N ALA A 32 -7.20 4.41 2.17
CA ALA A 32 -5.81 4.00 2.07
C ALA A 32 -5.75 2.53 2.52
N SER A 33 -5.71 1.62 1.55
CA SER A 33 -5.43 0.20 1.78
C SER A 33 -4.03 0.05 2.38
N ALA A 34 -3.72 -1.11 2.95
CA ALA A 34 -2.38 -1.47 3.42
C ALA A 34 -1.27 -1.30 2.36
N GLU A 35 -1.65 -1.07 1.10
CA GLU A 35 -0.83 -0.97 -0.12
C GLU A 35 -0.22 0.44 -0.33
N SER A 36 -0.22 1.34 0.66
CA SER A 36 0.27 2.72 0.49
C SER A 36 1.43 3.11 1.43
N ARG A 37 2.21 2.15 1.93
CA ARG A 37 3.27 2.40 2.94
C ARG A 37 4.62 1.77 2.59
N PRO A 38 5.74 2.33 3.08
CA PRO A 38 7.05 1.70 2.94
C PRO A 38 7.14 0.39 3.76
N PRO A 39 8.08 -0.52 3.42
CA PRO A 39 8.28 -1.80 4.13
C PRO A 39 8.99 -1.64 5.50
N PHE A 40 8.81 -0.48 6.14
CA PHE A 40 9.37 -0.08 7.43
C PHE A 40 8.49 1.01 8.06
N THR A 41 8.49 1.13 9.38
CA THR A 41 7.88 2.27 10.08
C THR A 41 8.94 3.30 10.47
N PRO A 42 8.70 4.60 10.30
CA PRO A 42 9.70 5.65 10.61
C PRO A 42 10.23 5.59 12.06
N GLU A 43 9.41 5.17 13.02
CA GLU A 43 9.77 5.17 14.45
C GLU A 43 10.74 4.04 14.85
N GLU A 44 10.97 3.04 13.98
CA GLU A 44 11.83 1.90 14.26
C GLU A 44 13.29 2.10 13.82
N TRP A 45 13.59 3.21 13.16
CA TRP A 45 14.93 3.50 12.69
C TRP A 45 15.81 3.93 13.86
N VAL A 46 16.78 3.08 14.18
CA VAL A 46 17.78 3.35 15.21
C VAL A 46 19.04 3.85 14.54
N LYS A 47 19.42 5.10 14.85
CA LYS A 47 20.70 5.67 14.43
C LYS A 47 21.84 5.14 15.29
N GLU A 48 22.99 4.93 14.67
CA GLU A 48 24.24 4.82 15.40
C GLU A 48 24.59 6.18 16.04
N ASN A 49 24.98 6.15 17.32
CA ASN A 49 25.31 7.38 18.05
C ASN A 49 26.63 8.02 17.57
N THR A 50 27.46 7.26 16.86
CA THR A 50 28.74 7.72 16.30
C THR A 50 28.77 7.48 14.80
N PRO A 51 29.51 8.30 14.03
CA PRO A 51 29.74 8.02 12.62
C PRO A 51 30.31 6.61 12.39
N VAL A 52 29.81 5.92 11.36
CA VAL A 52 30.36 4.63 10.92
C VAL A 52 31.53 4.80 9.95
N PHE A 53 31.63 5.97 9.32
CA PHE A 53 32.76 6.34 8.47
C PHE A 53 32.94 7.87 8.47
N GLY A 54 34.15 8.33 8.15
CA GLY A 54 34.48 9.77 8.19
C GLY A 54 35.81 10.10 7.53
N PRO A 55 36.38 11.29 7.75
CA PRO A 55 37.63 11.70 7.13
C PRO A 55 38.81 10.80 7.50
N SER A 56 39.72 10.53 6.57
CA SER A 56 40.93 9.72 6.85
C SER A 56 42.05 10.50 7.54
N GLY A 57 42.01 11.83 7.47
CA GLY A 57 43.10 12.72 7.87
C GLY A 57 44.26 12.83 6.87
N SER A 58 44.25 12.09 5.75
CA SER A 58 45.29 12.21 4.70
C SER A 58 44.81 11.80 3.30
N GLY A 59 45.46 12.28 2.24
CA GLY A 59 45.06 11.92 0.87
C GLY A 59 43.79 12.64 0.39
N PHE A 60 43.04 12.02 -0.53
CA PHE A 60 41.94 12.67 -1.26
C PHE A 60 40.66 12.83 -0.42
N ASP A 61 40.54 12.11 0.69
CA ASP A 61 39.42 12.14 1.65
C ASP A 61 39.88 12.55 3.06
N ALA A 62 40.97 13.33 3.12
CA ALA A 62 41.59 13.78 4.36
C ALA A 62 40.66 14.61 5.23
N TYR A 63 39.80 15.41 4.62
CA TYR A 63 39.00 16.42 5.30
C TYR A 63 37.53 16.01 5.46
N ALA A 64 36.92 15.42 4.45
CA ALA A 64 35.51 15.02 4.49
C ALA A 64 35.29 13.71 3.71
N ALA A 65 34.45 12.82 4.27
CA ALA A 65 33.94 11.62 3.61
C ALA A 65 32.46 11.45 3.96
N TYR A 66 31.57 11.67 2.98
CA TYR A 66 30.12 11.82 3.16
C TYR A 66 29.38 11.40 1.89
N ASN A 67 28.05 11.51 1.88
CA ASN A 67 27.20 11.19 0.72
C ASN A 67 27.49 9.80 0.13
N PRO A 68 27.11 8.72 0.86
CA PRO A 68 27.49 7.35 0.51
C PRO A 68 26.42 6.64 -0.33
N ALA A 69 26.79 6.17 -1.51
CA ALA A 69 26.13 5.04 -2.16
C ALA A 69 26.63 3.73 -1.55
N VAL A 70 25.72 2.84 -1.15
CA VAL A 70 26.08 1.52 -0.63
C VAL A 70 25.36 0.43 -1.40
N VAL A 71 26.08 -0.64 -1.74
CA VAL A 71 25.57 -1.85 -2.39
C VAL A 71 25.99 -3.07 -1.57
N TYR A 72 25.06 -4.00 -1.35
CA TYR A 72 25.38 -5.32 -0.80
C TYR A 72 25.41 -6.36 -1.93
N HIS A 73 26.55 -7.00 -2.14
CA HIS A 73 26.72 -7.97 -3.21
C HIS A 73 27.65 -9.11 -2.78
N ASN A 74 27.24 -10.36 -3.03
CA ASN A 74 28.00 -11.58 -2.74
C ASN A 74 28.54 -11.63 -1.30
N GLY A 75 27.69 -11.30 -0.32
CA GLY A 75 28.07 -11.37 1.09
C GLY A 75 28.84 -10.16 1.63
N ARG A 76 29.06 -9.11 0.81
CA ARG A 76 29.91 -7.97 1.18
C ARG A 76 29.25 -6.63 0.86
N PHE A 77 29.50 -5.64 1.71
CA PHE A 77 29.10 -4.25 1.48
C PHE A 77 30.19 -3.51 0.71
N TYR A 78 29.76 -2.72 -0.27
CA TYR A 78 30.58 -1.81 -1.07
C TYR A 78 30.01 -0.41 -0.91
N MET A 79 30.84 0.52 -0.44
CA MET A 79 30.47 1.92 -0.28
C MET A 79 31.30 2.78 -1.23
N PHE A 80 30.61 3.67 -1.96
CA PHE A 80 31.18 4.73 -2.76
C PHE A 80 30.74 6.05 -2.15
N TYR A 81 31.68 6.90 -1.80
CA TYR A 81 31.39 8.10 -1.01
C TYR A 81 32.05 9.32 -1.63
N ARG A 82 31.44 10.49 -1.47
CA ARG A 82 32.07 11.76 -1.80
C ARG A 82 33.19 12.05 -0.82
N ALA A 83 34.33 12.46 -1.38
CA ALA A 83 35.57 12.68 -0.66
C ALA A 83 36.19 14.03 -1.00
N GLN A 84 36.71 14.73 0.02
CA GLN A 84 37.45 15.97 -0.16
C GLN A 84 38.72 16.00 0.70
N ALA A 85 39.81 16.52 0.13
CA ALA A 85 41.09 16.68 0.81
C ALA A 85 41.16 17.96 1.66
N SER A 86 40.30 18.95 1.38
CA SER A 86 40.24 20.24 2.07
C SER A 86 38.85 20.88 1.93
N PRO A 87 38.48 21.85 2.78
CA PRO A 87 37.18 22.53 2.70
C PRO A 87 36.99 23.20 1.33
N GLY A 88 35.87 22.92 0.67
CA GLY A 88 35.60 23.44 -0.69
C GLY A 88 36.57 22.96 -1.78
N GLY A 89 37.34 21.90 -1.49
CA GLY A 89 38.29 21.28 -2.40
C GLY A 89 37.62 20.49 -3.52
N ILE A 90 38.45 19.90 -4.39
CA ILE A 90 37.98 19.03 -5.47
C ILE A 90 37.37 17.77 -4.86
N SER A 91 36.17 17.42 -5.30
CA SER A 91 35.49 16.20 -4.86
C SER A 91 35.90 14.99 -5.70
N TYR A 92 36.12 13.87 -5.02
CA TYR A 92 36.38 12.55 -5.61
C TYR A 92 35.31 11.56 -5.14
N ILE A 93 35.17 10.43 -5.83
CA ILE A 93 34.39 9.30 -5.31
C ILE A 93 35.36 8.26 -4.77
N GLY A 94 35.42 8.15 -3.44
CA GLY A 94 36.17 7.12 -2.73
C GLY A 94 35.46 5.77 -2.72
N MET A 95 36.15 4.74 -2.22
CA MET A 95 35.59 3.40 -2.09
C MET A 95 36.01 2.76 -0.77
N ALA A 96 35.09 2.06 -0.13
CA ALA A 96 35.37 1.22 1.02
C ALA A 96 34.54 -0.08 0.96
N THR A 97 35.03 -1.13 1.60
CA THR A 97 34.30 -2.40 1.72
C THR A 97 34.11 -2.78 3.17
N SER A 98 33.06 -3.55 3.47
CA SER A 98 32.76 -4.02 4.82
C SER A 98 32.10 -5.40 4.78
N GLU A 99 32.35 -6.21 5.80
CA GLU A 99 31.69 -7.52 6.00
C GLU A 99 30.43 -7.38 6.86
N ASP A 100 30.37 -6.40 7.77
CA ASP A 100 29.30 -6.21 8.76
C ASP A 100 28.44 -4.95 8.51
N GLY A 101 28.86 -4.10 7.57
CA GLY A 101 28.24 -2.81 7.27
C GLY A 101 28.55 -1.70 8.28
N LEU A 102 29.37 -1.98 9.30
CA LEU A 102 29.72 -1.06 10.39
C LEU A 102 31.20 -0.70 10.36
N SER A 103 32.03 -1.70 10.12
CA SER A 103 33.49 -1.62 10.12
C SER A 103 33.99 -1.61 8.68
N TRP A 104 34.63 -0.53 8.26
CA TRP A 104 34.93 -0.28 6.85
C TRP A 104 36.43 -0.30 6.55
N GLN A 105 36.81 -1.07 5.53
CA GLN A 105 38.14 -1.07 4.94
C GLN A 105 38.17 -0.08 3.76
N ARG A 106 38.88 1.03 3.95
CA ARG A 106 39.06 2.09 2.96
C ARG A 106 40.03 1.70 1.86
N ARG A 107 39.71 2.03 0.61
CA ARG A 107 40.64 1.98 -0.53
C ARG A 107 41.51 3.24 -0.56
N SER A 108 42.81 3.09 -0.81
CA SER A 108 43.76 4.20 -0.80
C SER A 108 43.68 5.13 -2.01
N THR A 109 42.97 4.72 -3.07
CA THR A 109 42.76 5.49 -4.30
C THR A 109 41.27 5.69 -4.57
N PRO A 110 40.86 6.80 -5.22
CA PRO A 110 39.48 7.02 -5.62
C PRO A 110 39.00 5.94 -6.60
N ALA A 111 37.71 5.59 -6.53
CA ALA A 111 37.03 4.84 -7.58
C ALA A 111 36.81 5.71 -8.84
N ILE A 112 36.42 6.98 -8.63
CA ILE A 112 36.28 7.97 -9.71
C ILE A 112 37.04 9.24 -9.33
N SER A 113 37.88 9.72 -10.22
CA SER A 113 38.60 11.00 -10.12
C SER A 113 38.18 11.93 -11.25
N PRO A 114 38.18 13.27 -11.07
CA PRO A 114 38.02 14.21 -12.16
C PRO A 114 39.08 14.03 -13.25
N THR A 115 38.65 13.70 -14.46
CA THR A 115 39.49 13.53 -15.66
C THR A 115 39.02 14.39 -16.83
N GLU A 116 37.78 14.85 -16.80
CA GLU A 116 37.15 15.64 -17.86
C GLU A 116 36.90 17.11 -17.45
N SER A 117 36.74 18.00 -18.43
CA SER A 117 36.57 19.44 -18.17
C SER A 117 35.26 19.78 -17.43
N TYR A 118 34.18 19.04 -17.72
CA TYR A 118 32.85 19.23 -17.12
C TYR A 118 32.76 18.78 -15.65
N GLU A 119 33.81 18.14 -15.13
CA GLU A 119 33.91 17.67 -13.74
C GLU A 119 35.20 18.22 -13.07
N SER A 120 35.79 19.27 -13.64
CA SER A 120 37.06 19.87 -13.21
C SER A 120 37.07 20.39 -11.76
N ARG A 121 35.90 20.49 -11.12
CA ARG A 121 35.73 20.84 -9.70
C ARG A 121 35.21 19.71 -8.84
N GLY A 122 34.81 18.58 -9.41
CA GLY A 122 34.52 17.38 -8.64
C GLY A 122 33.64 16.35 -9.34
N CYS A 123 33.76 15.11 -8.87
CA CYS A 123 32.79 14.04 -9.05
C CYS A 123 32.10 13.84 -7.69
N GLU A 124 30.78 14.03 -7.63
CA GLU A 124 30.04 14.21 -6.37
C GLU A 124 28.84 13.26 -6.27
N ASP A 125 28.44 12.97 -5.03
CA ASP A 125 27.14 12.39 -4.66
C ASP A 125 26.74 11.14 -5.48
N PRO A 126 27.55 10.06 -5.40
CA PRO A 126 27.30 8.85 -6.16
C PRO A 126 25.96 8.20 -5.74
N ARG A 127 25.30 7.54 -6.69
CA ARG A 127 24.25 6.53 -6.44
C ARG A 127 24.57 5.32 -7.30
N VAL A 128 24.43 4.12 -6.77
CA VAL A 128 24.77 2.88 -7.48
C VAL A 128 23.61 1.92 -7.49
N VAL A 129 23.17 1.51 -8.69
CA VAL A 129 22.12 0.51 -8.88
C VAL A 129 22.64 -0.65 -9.73
N LYS A 130 22.22 -1.88 -9.41
CA LYS A 130 22.50 -3.04 -10.25
C LYS A 130 21.33 -3.26 -11.21
N ILE A 131 21.60 -3.33 -12.51
CA ILE A 131 20.62 -3.68 -13.53
C ILE A 131 21.25 -4.78 -14.39
N ASP A 132 20.58 -5.92 -14.48
CA ASP A 132 21.13 -7.15 -15.06
C ASP A 132 22.51 -7.50 -14.43
N ASN A 133 23.54 -7.64 -15.26
CA ASN A 133 24.91 -7.96 -14.82
C ASN A 133 25.82 -6.71 -14.72
N VAL A 134 25.25 -5.51 -14.74
CA VAL A 134 26.01 -4.24 -14.72
C VAL A 134 25.58 -3.39 -13.52
N PHE A 135 26.57 -2.86 -12.81
CA PHE A 135 26.39 -1.81 -11.81
C PHE A 135 26.52 -0.46 -12.49
N TRP A 136 25.48 0.36 -12.39
CA TRP A 136 25.42 1.71 -12.92
C TRP A 136 25.59 2.69 -11.78
N MET A 137 26.56 3.58 -11.90
CA MET A 137 26.77 4.69 -11.00
C MET A 137 26.34 5.98 -11.69
N THR A 138 25.36 6.65 -11.10
CA THR A 138 25.10 8.06 -11.36
C THR A 138 25.97 8.89 -10.43
N TYR A 139 26.54 9.97 -10.95
CA TYR A 139 27.27 10.95 -10.14
C TYR A 139 27.11 12.35 -10.71
N THR A 140 27.30 13.35 -9.86
CA THR A 140 27.27 14.77 -10.27
C THR A 140 28.66 15.18 -10.74
N ALA A 141 28.78 15.54 -12.00
CA ALA A 141 29.97 16.16 -12.59
C ALA A 141 29.87 17.67 -12.44
N TYR A 142 30.80 18.27 -11.69
CA TYR A 142 30.79 19.72 -11.42
C TYR A 142 32.02 20.42 -11.98
N ASP A 143 31.82 21.48 -12.76
CA ASP A 143 32.90 22.29 -13.34
C ASP A 143 33.17 23.61 -12.59
N GLY A 144 32.47 23.86 -11.48
CA GLY A 144 32.54 25.13 -10.73
C GLY A 144 31.45 26.12 -11.06
N SER A 145 30.65 25.84 -12.10
CA SER A 145 29.52 26.65 -12.53
C SER A 145 28.25 25.84 -12.75
N THR A 146 28.37 24.65 -13.33
CA THR A 146 27.25 23.80 -13.74
C THR A 146 27.45 22.40 -13.19
N ALA A 147 26.47 21.92 -12.44
CA ALA A 147 26.36 20.51 -12.07
C ALA A 147 25.66 19.75 -13.20
N ARG A 148 26.20 18.61 -13.62
CA ARG A 148 25.61 17.76 -14.66
C ARG A 148 25.52 16.33 -14.19
N GLN A 149 24.40 15.69 -14.47
CA GLN A 149 24.25 14.28 -14.22
C GLN A 149 25.16 13.49 -15.17
N ALA A 150 26.02 12.65 -14.61
CA ALA A 150 26.91 11.77 -15.34
C ALA A 150 26.70 10.30 -14.96
N LEU A 151 27.24 9.40 -15.79
CA LEU A 151 27.19 7.96 -15.63
C LEU A 151 28.58 7.33 -15.66
N ALA A 152 28.75 6.29 -14.84
CA ALA A 152 29.81 5.31 -14.93
C ALA A 152 29.21 3.90 -14.78
N ARG A 153 29.92 2.87 -15.24
CA ARG A 153 29.48 1.48 -15.12
C ARG A 153 30.60 0.55 -14.68
N SER A 154 30.23 -0.54 -14.04
CA SER A 154 31.15 -1.59 -13.57
C SER A 154 30.45 -2.96 -13.64
N THR A 155 31.22 -4.03 -13.81
CA THR A 155 30.73 -5.41 -13.68
C THR A 155 31.19 -6.09 -12.39
N ASP A 156 32.09 -5.46 -11.63
CA ASP A 156 32.75 -6.05 -10.46
C ASP A 156 32.79 -5.13 -9.23
N LEU A 157 32.21 -3.92 -9.30
CA LEU A 157 32.23 -2.86 -8.29
C LEU A 157 33.62 -2.27 -7.97
N GLU A 158 34.69 -2.81 -8.55
CA GLU A 158 36.07 -2.41 -8.27
C GLU A 158 36.64 -1.51 -9.37
N ASN A 159 36.31 -1.84 -10.62
CA ASN A 159 36.77 -1.17 -11.83
C ASN A 159 35.61 -0.45 -12.51
N TRP A 160 35.75 0.86 -12.70
CA TRP A 160 34.69 1.72 -13.22
C TRP A 160 35.08 2.36 -14.55
N GLU A 161 34.20 2.23 -15.54
CA GLU A 161 34.27 2.91 -16.83
C GLU A 161 33.35 4.13 -16.81
N LYS A 162 33.87 5.33 -17.05
CA LYS A 162 33.04 6.52 -17.23
C LYS A 162 32.35 6.49 -18.59
N VAL A 163 31.03 6.65 -18.56
CA VAL A 163 30.21 6.83 -19.75
C VAL A 163 30.15 8.32 -20.14
N GLY A 164 30.06 9.21 -19.15
CA GLY A 164 30.04 10.66 -19.34
C GLY A 164 28.73 11.32 -18.93
N VAL A 165 28.57 12.60 -19.27
CA VAL A 165 27.36 13.39 -18.95
C VAL A 165 26.16 12.94 -19.78
N VAL A 166 25.00 12.77 -19.14
CA VAL A 166 23.74 12.43 -19.82
C VAL A 166 22.88 13.64 -20.13
N PHE A 167 23.10 14.76 -19.42
CA PHE A 167 22.47 16.05 -19.71
C PHE A 167 23.52 17.16 -19.77
N GLN A 168 23.37 18.05 -20.75
CA GLN A 168 24.25 19.21 -20.90
C GLN A 168 23.85 20.39 -20.02
N THR A 169 22.56 20.42 -19.62
CA THR A 169 21.98 21.41 -18.72
C THR A 169 22.18 21.01 -17.26
N TRP A 170 21.95 21.97 -16.37
CA TRP A 170 22.06 21.74 -14.94
C TRP A 170 21.19 20.55 -14.50
N SER A 171 21.81 19.57 -13.85
CA SER A 171 21.16 18.36 -13.34
C SER A 171 22.04 17.67 -12.30
N LYS A 172 21.44 17.06 -11.28
CA LYS A 172 22.17 16.29 -10.27
C LYS A 172 21.31 15.22 -9.59
N SER A 173 21.97 14.44 -8.75
CA SER A 173 21.34 13.48 -7.83
C SER A 173 20.53 12.36 -8.52
N GLY A 174 20.80 12.02 -9.77
CA GLY A 174 20.01 11.04 -10.51
C GLY A 174 19.92 9.66 -9.82
N ALA A 175 18.72 9.21 -9.48
CA ALA A 175 18.43 7.92 -8.88
C ALA A 175 17.65 7.04 -9.87
N ILE A 176 18.32 6.05 -10.44
CA ILE A 176 17.76 5.14 -11.45
C ILE A 176 16.91 4.05 -10.77
N VAL A 177 15.69 3.84 -11.27
CA VAL A 177 14.82 2.73 -10.89
C VAL A 177 15.46 1.41 -11.38
N PRO A 178 15.60 0.38 -10.53
CA PRO A 178 16.39 -0.83 -10.82
C PRO A 178 15.81 -1.74 -11.91
N GLU A 179 14.60 -1.47 -12.40
CA GLU A 179 13.92 -2.27 -13.41
C GLU A 179 13.19 -1.38 -14.44
N LYS A 180 12.84 -1.98 -15.58
CA LYS A 180 12.03 -1.30 -16.59
C LYS A 180 10.58 -1.24 -16.13
N ILE A 181 10.00 -0.05 -16.19
CA ILE A 181 8.57 0.18 -15.98
C ILE A 181 7.96 0.61 -17.30
N ASN A 182 6.95 -0.13 -17.77
CA ASN A 182 6.29 0.08 -19.07
C ASN A 182 7.30 0.15 -20.24
N GLY A 183 8.27 -0.78 -20.24
CA GLY A 183 9.28 -0.92 -21.29
C GLY A 183 10.41 0.12 -21.28
N ARG A 184 10.44 1.04 -20.31
CA ARG A 184 11.47 2.09 -20.19
C ARG A 184 12.18 2.04 -18.85
N TYR A 185 13.44 2.45 -18.83
CA TYR A 185 14.15 2.79 -17.61
C TYR A 185 13.74 4.19 -17.15
N TRP A 186 13.69 4.38 -15.84
CA TRP A 186 13.30 5.63 -15.20
C TRP A 186 14.39 6.12 -14.26
N MET A 187 14.57 7.43 -14.18
CA MET A 187 15.47 8.10 -13.25
C MET A 187 14.73 9.27 -12.62
N TYR A 188 14.78 9.39 -11.29
CA TYR A 188 14.35 10.61 -10.59
C TYR A 188 15.57 11.49 -10.33
N LEU A 189 15.46 12.80 -10.52
CA LEU A 189 16.60 13.72 -10.45
C LEU A 189 16.17 15.16 -10.19
N GLU A 190 17.13 16.01 -9.82
CA GLU A 190 16.94 17.44 -9.70
C GLU A 190 17.51 18.17 -10.91
N THR A 191 16.81 19.22 -11.37
CA THR A 191 17.22 20.03 -12.54
C THR A 191 17.20 21.54 -12.28
N ASP A 192 17.03 21.99 -11.04
CA ASP A 192 17.01 23.42 -10.68
C ASP A 192 18.30 23.86 -9.95
N PRO A 193 19.10 24.77 -10.54
CA PRO A 193 20.33 25.30 -9.93
C PRO A 193 20.22 25.89 -8.52
N GLY A 194 19.01 26.28 -8.10
CA GLY A 194 18.75 26.89 -6.79
C GLY A 194 18.14 25.96 -5.75
N GLY A 195 17.93 24.68 -6.07
CA GLY A 195 17.05 23.82 -5.30
C GLY A 195 15.61 23.91 -5.80
N GLY A 196 14.94 22.76 -6.00
CA GLY A 196 13.63 22.76 -6.66
C GLY A 196 12.73 21.55 -6.40
N ASP A 197 11.78 21.40 -7.31
CA ASP A 197 10.90 20.24 -7.39
C ASP A 197 11.68 19.03 -7.96
N LEU A 198 11.17 17.82 -7.73
CA LEU A 198 11.75 16.60 -8.29
C LEU A 198 11.24 16.36 -9.71
N TYR A 199 12.14 16.00 -10.61
CA TYR A 199 11.87 15.66 -12.00
C TYR A 199 12.11 14.16 -12.25
N TYR A 200 11.73 13.71 -13.44
CA TYR A 200 12.09 12.38 -13.94
C TYR A 200 12.77 12.47 -15.31
N ALA A 201 13.46 11.41 -15.69
CA ALA A 201 13.92 11.16 -17.04
C ALA A 201 13.67 9.69 -17.41
N THR A 202 13.56 9.40 -18.71
CA THR A 202 13.37 8.03 -19.20
C THR A 202 14.43 7.65 -20.24
N SER A 203 14.72 6.36 -20.33
CA SER A 203 15.65 5.79 -21.32
C SER A 203 15.17 4.42 -21.80
N THR A 204 15.59 4.00 -22.99
CA THR A 204 15.37 2.64 -23.51
C THR A 204 16.60 1.74 -23.34
N ASP A 205 17.78 2.33 -23.08
CA ASP A 205 19.09 1.66 -23.15
C ASP A 205 20.06 2.02 -22.00
N LEU A 206 19.62 2.81 -21.02
CA LEU A 206 20.41 3.38 -19.90
C LEU A 206 21.51 4.37 -20.30
N LEU A 207 21.71 4.61 -21.59
CA LEU A 207 22.76 5.49 -22.11
C LEU A 207 22.17 6.84 -22.55
N HIS A 208 21.06 6.79 -23.29
CA HIS A 208 20.40 7.96 -23.83
C HIS A 208 19.15 8.28 -23.01
N TRP A 209 19.17 9.42 -22.31
CA TRP A 209 18.10 9.83 -21.40
C TRP A 209 17.33 11.03 -21.95
N THR A 210 16.00 10.96 -21.86
CA THR A 210 15.09 12.05 -22.21
C THR A 210 14.51 12.64 -20.93
N MET A 211 14.75 13.93 -20.70
CA MET A 211 14.21 14.65 -19.55
C MET A 211 12.68 14.75 -19.62
N GLY A 212 12.02 14.44 -18.51
CA GLY A 212 10.60 14.58 -18.29
C GLY A 212 10.23 15.83 -17.48
N GLY A 213 8.98 15.90 -17.03
CA GLY A 213 8.46 16.99 -16.20
C GLY A 213 8.66 16.79 -14.69
N VAL A 214 7.97 17.62 -13.91
CA VAL A 214 7.94 17.52 -12.45
C VAL A 214 7.09 16.33 -12.00
N VAL A 215 7.61 15.50 -11.09
CA VAL A 215 6.89 14.38 -10.44
C VAL A 215 6.59 14.62 -8.97
N LEU A 216 7.39 15.44 -8.28
CA LEU A 216 7.17 15.76 -6.87
C LEU A 216 7.36 17.24 -6.63
N ARG A 217 6.27 17.94 -6.28
CA ARG A 217 6.32 19.36 -5.93
C ARG A 217 6.66 19.57 -4.47
N ARG A 218 7.37 20.66 -4.18
CA ARG A 218 7.55 21.19 -2.83
C ARG A 218 6.24 21.59 -2.19
N ARG A 219 6.17 21.49 -0.86
CA ARG A 219 4.95 21.81 -0.10
C ARG A 219 5.23 22.95 0.86
N ALA A 220 4.54 24.07 0.68
CA ALA A 220 4.65 25.20 1.60
C ALA A 220 4.22 24.78 3.02
N GLY A 221 5.05 25.10 4.02
CA GLY A 221 4.78 24.75 5.42
C GLY A 221 5.19 23.34 5.85
N TYR A 222 5.73 22.52 4.94
CA TYR A 222 6.26 21.18 5.26
C TYR A 222 7.80 21.20 5.29
N PHE A 223 8.39 20.08 5.72
CA PHE A 223 9.85 19.90 5.79
C PHE A 223 10.55 19.92 4.41
N ASP A 224 9.78 19.83 3.33
CA ASP A 224 10.24 19.80 1.94
C ASP A 224 9.73 21.00 1.13
N SER A 225 9.76 22.18 1.77
CA SER A 225 9.22 23.42 1.21
C SER A 225 10.20 24.16 0.30
N LEU A 226 11.52 23.97 0.45
CA LEU A 226 12.53 24.71 -0.31
C LEU A 226 13.16 23.88 -1.43
N THR A 227 13.57 22.64 -1.13
CA THR A 227 14.27 21.76 -2.08
C THR A 227 13.87 20.30 -1.85
N ILE A 228 13.80 19.52 -2.94
CA ILE A 228 13.65 18.07 -2.93
C ILE A 228 14.71 17.46 -3.83
N GLU A 229 15.48 16.52 -3.29
CA GLU A 229 16.49 15.76 -4.03
C GLU A 229 16.28 14.27 -3.77
N PRO A 230 16.36 13.41 -4.79
CA PRO A 230 16.26 11.97 -4.54
C PRO A 230 17.49 11.50 -3.74
N GLY A 231 17.32 10.51 -2.88
CA GLY A 231 18.39 9.90 -2.11
C GLY A 231 18.92 8.64 -2.79
N PRO A 232 18.83 7.45 -2.16
CA PRO A 232 19.26 6.19 -2.74
C PRO A 232 18.45 5.80 -4.00
N PRO A 233 18.95 4.84 -4.81
CA PRO A 233 18.15 4.20 -5.85
C PRO A 233 16.78 3.75 -5.31
N PRO A 234 15.69 3.96 -6.06
CA PRO A 234 14.35 3.56 -5.63
C PRO A 234 14.25 2.05 -5.39
N VAL A 235 13.40 1.67 -4.44
CA VAL A 235 13.02 0.27 -4.22
C VAL A 235 11.69 0.03 -4.92
N VAL A 236 11.66 -0.94 -5.83
CA VAL A 236 10.40 -1.37 -6.42
C VAL A 236 9.72 -2.37 -5.49
N LEU A 237 8.49 -2.04 -5.11
CA LEU A 237 7.60 -2.81 -4.26
C LEU A 237 6.46 -3.40 -5.10
N ASP A 238 5.72 -4.35 -4.55
CA ASP A 238 4.55 -4.91 -5.21
C ASP A 238 3.48 -3.86 -5.51
N HIS A 239 3.35 -2.86 -4.62
CA HIS A 239 2.36 -1.79 -4.70
C HIS A 239 2.88 -0.45 -5.23
N GLY A 240 4.16 -0.32 -5.58
CA GLY A 240 4.69 0.98 -6.05
C GLY A 240 6.21 1.08 -6.11
N ILE A 241 6.69 2.28 -6.40
CA ILE A 241 8.12 2.62 -6.48
C ILE A 241 8.44 3.55 -5.31
N LEU A 242 9.09 3.01 -4.27
CA LEU A 242 9.50 3.76 -3.09
C LEU A 242 10.79 4.53 -3.38
N LEU A 243 10.74 5.84 -3.19
CA LEU A 243 11.88 6.73 -3.21
C LEU A 243 12.05 7.39 -1.84
N ILE A 244 13.22 7.19 -1.22
CA ILE A 244 13.68 8.07 -0.13
C ILE A 244 14.27 9.33 -0.78
N TYR A 245 13.87 10.49 -0.31
CA TYR A 245 14.33 11.78 -0.81
C TYR A 245 14.87 12.65 0.32
N ASN A 246 15.85 13.48 0.01
CA ASN A 246 16.37 14.53 0.87
C ASN A 246 15.68 15.85 0.58
N SER A 247 15.63 16.73 1.57
CA SER A 247 14.85 17.96 1.49
C SER A 247 15.35 19.03 2.45
N LEU A 248 15.07 20.28 2.08
CA LEU A 248 15.38 21.46 2.87
C LEU A 248 14.10 22.26 3.09
N ASP A 249 13.89 22.76 4.31
CA ASP A 249 12.68 23.47 4.74
C ASP A 249 12.86 25.00 4.80
N ALA A 250 14.09 25.48 4.91
CA ALA A 250 14.45 26.89 4.86
C ALA A 250 15.94 27.03 4.50
N PRO A 251 16.42 28.21 4.09
CA PRO A 251 17.85 28.41 3.83
C PRO A 251 18.71 28.00 5.03
N LEU A 252 19.78 27.26 4.76
CA LEU A 252 20.76 26.84 5.77
C LEU A 252 21.32 28.06 6.50
N GLY A 253 21.52 27.94 7.82
CA GLY A 253 21.93 29.05 8.69
C GLY A 253 20.83 30.07 9.02
N SER A 254 19.62 29.92 8.45
CA SER A 254 18.42 30.70 8.79
C SER A 254 17.37 29.86 9.53
N GLY A 255 17.80 28.79 10.20
CA GLY A 255 16.94 27.85 10.91
C GLY A 255 16.46 26.65 10.09
N GLY A 256 16.85 26.54 8.81
CA GLY A 256 16.58 25.36 8.00
C GLY A 256 17.56 24.22 8.24
N ALA A 257 17.12 23.00 7.96
CA ALA A 257 17.92 21.78 8.10
C ALA A 257 17.65 20.79 6.97
N LEU A 258 18.69 20.08 6.53
CA LEU A 258 18.54 18.98 5.56
C LEU A 258 18.01 17.74 6.27
N ARG A 259 16.89 17.22 5.75
CA ARG A 259 16.14 16.07 6.29
C ARG A 259 15.75 15.12 5.19
N SER A 260 15.54 13.85 5.52
CA SER A 260 15.06 12.84 4.57
C SER A 260 13.58 12.55 4.77
N GLY A 261 12.86 12.27 3.69
CA GLY A 261 11.47 11.81 3.63
C GLY A 261 11.34 10.62 2.67
N TRP A 262 10.11 10.14 2.47
CA TRP A 262 9.81 9.09 1.50
C TRP A 262 8.53 9.39 0.69
N VAL A 263 8.51 8.89 -0.53
CA VAL A 263 7.37 8.93 -1.46
C VAL A 263 7.26 7.58 -2.17
N ILE A 264 6.03 7.16 -2.49
CA ILE A 264 5.75 5.98 -3.31
C ILE A 264 5.06 6.47 -4.57
N PHE A 265 5.63 6.14 -5.73
CA PHE A 265 5.02 6.37 -7.04
C PHE A 265 4.30 5.11 -7.55
N SER A 266 3.33 5.26 -8.44
CA SER A 266 2.62 4.13 -9.06
C SER A 266 3.52 3.38 -10.05
N LYS A 267 3.40 2.05 -10.13
CA LYS A 267 4.04 1.25 -11.20
C LYS A 267 3.33 1.40 -12.55
N ASP A 268 2.02 1.62 -12.54
CA ASP A 268 1.26 1.83 -13.77
C ASP A 268 1.60 3.17 -14.42
N ASP A 269 1.85 4.19 -13.58
CA ASP A 269 2.26 5.52 -13.99
C ASP A 269 3.28 6.10 -12.99
N PRO A 270 4.59 5.96 -13.25
CA PRO A 270 5.66 6.44 -12.35
C PRO A 270 5.70 7.96 -12.12
N THR A 271 4.82 8.73 -12.77
CA THR A 271 4.65 10.16 -12.50
C THR A 271 3.62 10.45 -11.41
N LYS A 272 2.83 9.45 -10.99
CA LYS A 272 1.76 9.61 -9.99
C LYS A 272 2.18 9.16 -8.61
N ILE A 273 1.92 10.01 -7.63
CA ILE A 273 2.15 9.74 -6.21
C ILE A 273 1.02 8.85 -5.69
N VAL A 274 1.39 7.71 -5.10
CA VAL A 274 0.51 6.82 -4.33
C VAL A 274 0.45 7.27 -2.88
N ALA A 275 1.62 7.55 -2.28
CA ALA A 275 1.73 8.03 -0.90
C ALA A 275 3.00 8.85 -0.71
N ARG A 276 3.01 9.73 0.30
CA ARG A 276 4.17 10.56 0.65
C ARG A 276 4.14 10.86 2.15
N CYS A 277 5.29 10.84 2.82
CA CYS A 277 5.34 11.24 4.22
C CYS A 277 5.04 12.73 4.41
N GLU A 278 4.40 13.09 5.52
CA GLU A 278 4.17 14.49 5.89
C GLU A 278 5.24 15.05 6.82
N ARG A 279 5.93 14.17 7.54
CA ARG A 279 7.03 14.50 8.47
C ARG A 279 8.34 13.94 7.94
N PRO A 280 9.48 14.55 8.33
CA PRO A 280 10.78 13.99 7.99
C PRO A 280 10.90 12.60 8.61
N PHE A 281 11.37 11.67 7.79
CA PHE A 281 11.72 10.30 8.15
C PHE A 281 13.08 10.25 8.89
N LEU A 282 14.03 11.12 8.53
CA LEU A 282 15.32 11.25 9.21
C LEU A 282 15.66 12.74 9.33
N GLN A 283 16.15 13.17 10.50
CA GLN A 283 16.51 14.56 10.75
C GLN A 283 17.78 14.69 11.62
N PRO A 284 18.50 15.82 11.61
CA PRO A 284 19.70 16.01 12.44
C PRO A 284 19.38 16.11 13.93
N GLU A 285 20.04 15.29 14.75
CA GLU A 285 19.80 15.14 16.20
C GLU A 285 21.11 15.05 16.96
N LEU A 286 22.09 14.34 16.41
CA LEU A 286 23.40 14.12 17.02
C LEU A 286 24.32 15.32 16.76
N THR A 287 25.23 15.60 17.69
CA THR A 287 26.12 16.77 17.60
C THR A 287 26.94 16.82 16.30
N TRP A 288 27.35 15.66 15.79
CA TRP A 288 28.12 15.54 14.55
C TRP A 288 27.27 15.59 13.27
N GLU A 289 25.94 15.52 13.38
CA GLU A 289 24.99 15.84 12.30
C GLU A 289 24.67 17.34 12.25
N ARG A 290 24.86 18.04 13.37
CA ARG A 290 24.59 19.47 13.52
C ARG A 290 25.82 20.36 13.33
N SER A 291 27.01 19.78 13.27
CA SER A 291 28.28 20.52 13.18
C SER A 291 29.20 19.91 12.13
N GLY A 292 29.56 20.72 11.13
CA GLY A 292 30.40 20.33 10.00
C GLY A 292 30.45 21.44 8.93
N GLN A 293 30.75 21.07 7.68
CA GLN A 293 30.74 22.02 6.56
C GLN A 293 29.34 22.59 6.33
N VAL A 294 28.32 21.73 6.45
CA VAL A 294 26.92 22.11 6.36
C VAL A 294 26.23 21.75 7.69
N PRO A 295 26.05 22.70 8.61
CA PRO A 295 25.34 22.45 9.87
C PRO A 295 23.91 21.95 9.64
N ASP A 296 23.40 21.20 10.62
CA ASP A 296 22.05 20.64 10.63
C ASP A 296 21.70 19.87 9.33
N CYS A 297 22.51 18.87 9.00
CA CYS A 297 22.35 18.10 7.77
C CYS A 297 22.41 16.59 7.99
N VAL A 298 21.36 15.89 7.53
CA VAL A 298 21.38 14.48 7.17
C VAL A 298 20.96 14.32 5.72
N PHE A 299 21.71 13.53 4.95
CA PHE A 299 21.53 13.35 3.51
C PHE A 299 21.63 11.87 3.14
N SER A 300 20.48 11.21 2.97
CA SER A 300 20.37 9.76 2.75
C SER A 300 20.70 9.39 1.29
N GLU A 301 21.63 8.45 1.07
CA GLU A 301 22.06 8.04 -0.29
C GLU A 301 22.31 6.54 -0.47
N GLY A 302 22.46 5.79 0.61
CA GLY A 302 22.69 4.35 0.54
C GLY A 302 21.60 3.60 1.29
N LEU A 303 20.75 2.85 0.60
CA LEU A 303 19.77 1.96 1.21
C LEU A 303 20.03 0.54 0.75
N VAL A 304 20.34 -0.36 1.69
CA VAL A 304 20.53 -1.78 1.40
C VAL A 304 19.72 -2.64 2.35
N ARG A 305 19.18 -3.73 1.81
CA ARG A 305 18.56 -4.81 2.57
C ARG A 305 19.56 -5.95 2.70
N VAL A 306 19.85 -6.36 3.93
CA VAL A 306 20.68 -7.53 4.23
C VAL A 306 19.90 -8.42 5.18
N GLU A 307 19.56 -9.62 4.73
CA GLU A 307 18.70 -10.54 5.45
C GLU A 307 17.41 -9.84 5.94
N ASN A 308 17.25 -9.76 7.26
CA ASN A 308 16.09 -9.22 7.96
C ASN A 308 16.32 -7.78 8.45
N MET A 309 17.27 -7.04 7.89
CA MET A 309 17.59 -5.67 8.30
C MET A 309 17.76 -4.72 7.10
N TRP A 310 17.18 -3.53 7.22
CA TRP A 310 17.47 -2.37 6.39
C TRP A 310 18.63 -1.58 7.00
N TYR A 311 19.55 -1.15 6.13
CA TYR A 311 20.66 -0.26 6.45
C TYR A 311 20.53 0.98 5.59
N LEU A 312 20.35 2.14 6.23
CA LEU A 312 20.32 3.44 5.57
C LEU A 312 21.55 4.24 5.96
N TYR A 313 22.45 4.39 5.01
CA TYR A 313 23.64 5.21 5.11
C TYR A 313 23.34 6.63 4.63
N TYR A 314 23.77 7.60 5.42
CA TYR A 314 23.52 9.00 5.16
C TYR A 314 24.77 9.85 5.42
N GLY A 315 24.98 10.86 4.58
CA GLY A 315 25.94 11.94 4.85
C GLY A 315 25.45 12.79 6.02
N ALA A 316 26.37 13.23 6.87
CA ALA A 316 26.07 14.05 8.02
C ALA A 316 27.02 15.25 8.08
N ALA A 317 26.41 16.43 8.15
CA ALA A 317 27.06 17.73 8.16
C ALA A 317 28.15 17.95 7.09
N ASP A 318 28.04 17.27 5.94
CA ASP A 318 29.03 17.22 4.86
C ASP A 318 30.45 16.87 5.34
N MET A 319 30.53 15.99 6.35
CA MET A 319 31.80 15.59 6.98
C MET A 319 31.91 14.09 7.21
N HIS A 320 30.81 13.45 7.61
CA HIS A 320 30.77 12.09 8.12
C HIS A 320 29.70 11.26 7.42
N ILE A 321 29.75 9.94 7.64
CA ILE A 321 28.71 8.99 7.25
C ILE A 321 28.12 8.37 8.50
N GLY A 322 26.81 8.53 8.65
CA GLY A 322 25.99 7.85 9.62
C GLY A 322 25.33 6.60 9.06
N LEU A 323 24.78 5.81 9.98
CA LEU A 323 23.96 4.65 9.68
C LEU A 323 22.72 4.70 10.56
N ALA A 324 21.55 4.51 9.95
CA ALA A 324 20.32 4.16 10.63
C ALA A 324 19.92 2.74 10.21
N ARG A 325 19.42 1.94 11.16
CA ARG A 325 19.00 0.56 10.91
C ARG A 325 17.57 0.35 11.34
N ALA A 326 16.84 -0.45 10.58
CA ALA A 326 15.50 -0.90 10.93
C ALA A 326 15.33 -2.38 10.55
N PRO A 327 14.56 -3.18 11.30
CA PRO A 327 14.17 -4.51 10.87
C PRO A 327 13.47 -4.48 9.50
N VAL A 328 13.78 -5.45 8.65
CA VAL A 328 12.95 -5.77 7.50
C VAL A 328 11.67 -6.36 8.06
N ARG A 329 10.58 -5.67 7.79
CA ARG A 329 9.26 -6.24 7.96
C ARG A 329 8.96 -7.09 6.73
N GLU A 330 9.20 -8.40 6.83
CA GLU A 330 8.44 -9.36 5.99
C GLU A 330 6.94 -9.25 6.31
N ARG A 331 6.64 -8.84 7.55
CA ARG A 331 5.33 -8.51 8.11
C ARG A 331 4.97 -7.07 7.82
N THR A 332 4.44 -6.78 6.63
CA THR A 332 3.71 -5.53 6.42
C THR A 332 2.74 -5.37 7.59
N ALA A 333 2.74 -4.22 8.28
CA ALA A 333 1.60 -3.91 9.13
C ALA A 333 0.39 -4.05 8.23
N ILE A 334 -0.46 -5.05 8.49
CA ILE A 334 -1.63 -5.29 7.66
C ILE A 334 -2.53 -4.05 7.75
N LEU A 335 -2.40 -3.29 8.86
CA LEU A 335 -3.04 -2.01 9.07
C LEU A 335 -2.33 -1.23 10.19
N SER A 336 -2.22 0.09 10.07
CA SER A 336 -2.00 0.97 11.23
C SER A 336 -2.74 2.29 11.05
N VAL A 337 -3.26 2.86 12.14
CA VAL A 337 -3.97 4.14 12.14
C VAL A 337 -3.36 5.03 13.21
N ASP A 338 -2.94 6.24 12.83
CA ASP A 338 -2.45 7.28 13.72
C ASP A 338 -3.57 8.30 13.97
N THR A 339 -3.75 8.75 15.21
CA THR A 339 -4.89 9.60 15.62
C THR A 339 -4.56 11.09 15.74
N TYR A 340 -3.31 11.47 15.42
CA TYR A 340 -2.72 12.77 15.75
C TYR A 340 -2.93 13.84 14.66
N ASP A 341 -4.19 14.15 14.36
CA ASP A 341 -4.53 15.40 13.67
C ASP A 341 -5.22 16.34 14.67
N GLU A 342 -4.73 17.58 14.74
CA GLU A 342 -5.25 18.76 15.47
C GLU A 342 -4.83 19.01 16.94
N TRP A 343 -3.82 19.86 17.12
CA TRP A 343 -3.78 20.82 18.24
C TRP A 343 -3.46 22.23 17.72
N ALA A 344 -4.48 22.94 17.23
CA ALA A 344 -4.46 24.39 17.08
C ALA A 344 -5.82 24.99 17.48
N ALA A 345 -5.95 25.29 18.76
CA ALA A 345 -6.79 26.34 19.38
C ALA A 345 -8.31 26.41 19.12
N GLY A 346 -9.08 26.35 20.22
CA GLY A 346 -10.27 27.20 20.39
C GLY A 346 -11.53 26.52 20.94
N TYR A 347 -11.91 26.90 22.16
CA TYR A 347 -13.27 26.77 22.71
C TYR A 347 -14.35 27.08 21.64
N LEU A 348 -15.44 26.31 21.58
CA LEU A 348 -16.83 26.82 21.41
C LEU A 348 -17.87 25.70 21.58
N SER A 349 -18.96 26.10 22.23
CA SER A 349 -20.15 25.34 22.63
C SER A 349 -21.07 24.93 21.48
N GLY A 350 -21.67 23.73 21.57
CA GLY A 350 -23.04 23.48 21.11
C GLY A 350 -23.28 23.05 19.65
N SER A 351 -23.98 21.91 19.51
CA SER A 351 -24.73 21.41 18.33
C SER A 351 -23.94 20.91 17.11
N ALA A 352 -24.48 19.83 16.53
CA ALA A 352 -23.91 18.94 15.53
C ALA A 352 -23.58 19.57 14.17
N VAL A 353 -22.49 19.12 13.52
CA VAL A 353 -22.42 18.47 12.19
C VAL A 353 -20.99 17.94 11.99
N LEU A 354 -20.89 16.73 11.43
CA LEU A 354 -19.70 15.97 11.02
C LEU A 354 -18.55 16.78 10.40
N ARG A 355 -17.31 16.61 10.92
CA ARG A 355 -16.07 16.63 10.13
C ARG A 355 -15.10 15.58 10.67
N GLN A 356 -14.80 14.62 9.79
CA GLN A 356 -13.86 13.52 9.93
C GLN A 356 -12.50 14.02 9.46
N TYR A 357 -11.72 14.64 10.34
CA TYR A 357 -10.27 14.86 10.28
C TYR A 357 -9.87 15.36 11.68
N GLY A 358 -8.96 14.67 12.35
CA GLY A 358 -8.33 15.12 13.60
C GLY A 358 -9.17 15.16 14.88
N GLY A 359 -8.88 14.24 15.79
CA GLY A 359 -9.53 14.11 17.10
C GLY A 359 -10.49 12.92 17.17
N ILE A 360 -10.22 11.98 18.08
CA ILE A 360 -11.15 10.90 18.44
C ILE A 360 -12.44 11.55 18.97
N ARG A 361 -13.52 11.55 18.18
CA ARG A 361 -14.84 11.97 18.66
C ARG A 361 -15.61 10.75 19.15
N LEU A 362 -15.80 10.72 20.47
CA LEU A 362 -16.35 9.63 21.27
C LEU A 362 -17.82 9.33 20.90
N LEU A 363 -18.15 8.06 20.59
CA LEU A 363 -19.54 7.59 20.71
C LEU A 363 -19.77 7.28 22.19
N GLY A 364 -20.43 8.20 22.89
CA GLY A 364 -20.81 8.00 24.29
C GLY A 364 -22.04 7.09 24.38
N LEU A 365 -21.88 5.92 25.00
CA LEU A 365 -22.98 5.12 25.51
C LEU A 365 -23.35 5.64 26.90
N ASP A 366 -24.05 6.77 26.92
CA ASP A 366 -24.63 7.36 28.13
C ASP A 366 -26.12 7.01 28.23
N PRO A 367 -26.48 5.87 28.83
CA PRO A 367 -27.87 5.62 29.16
C PRO A 367 -28.35 6.65 30.18
N VAL A 368 -29.58 7.11 29.98
CA VAL A 368 -30.31 7.94 30.96
C VAL A 368 -30.91 7.11 32.09
N GLY A 369 -30.98 5.78 31.91
CA GLY A 369 -31.22 4.81 32.97
C GLY A 369 -30.58 3.46 32.63
N TRP A 370 -29.90 2.84 33.58
CA TRP A 370 -29.21 1.55 33.43
C TRP A 370 -29.30 0.70 34.70
N TRP A 371 -30.10 -0.35 34.66
CA TRP A 371 -30.25 -1.30 35.76
C TRP A 371 -29.54 -2.61 35.41
N LYS A 372 -28.36 -2.81 36.02
CA LYS A 372 -27.55 -4.03 35.90
C LYS A 372 -28.11 -5.21 36.68
N PHE A 373 -28.88 -4.92 37.72
CA PHE A 373 -29.34 -5.91 38.69
C PHE A 373 -28.22 -6.70 39.41
N ASP A 374 -27.08 -6.04 39.62
CA ASP A 374 -25.94 -6.56 40.38
C ASP A 374 -26.07 -6.36 41.90
N ASP A 375 -27.13 -5.70 42.39
CA ASP A 375 -27.30 -5.39 43.82
C ASP A 375 -27.41 -6.67 44.70
N GLY A 376 -27.90 -7.77 44.10
CA GLY A 376 -27.88 -9.12 44.66
C GLY A 376 -28.80 -9.38 45.87
N SER A 377 -29.37 -8.34 46.48
CA SER A 377 -30.32 -8.45 47.59
C SER A 377 -31.07 -7.13 47.85
N GLY A 378 -32.12 -7.18 48.68
CA GLY A 378 -32.89 -6.00 49.08
C GLY A 378 -33.99 -5.62 48.08
N LEU A 379 -34.50 -4.39 48.21
CA LEU A 379 -35.63 -3.87 47.45
C LEU A 379 -35.24 -2.77 46.47
N THR A 380 -33.95 -2.49 46.29
CA THR A 380 -33.47 -1.41 45.41
C THR A 380 -32.84 -2.02 44.17
N ALA A 381 -33.26 -1.59 43.00
CA ALA A 381 -32.54 -1.80 41.75
C ALA A 381 -31.79 -0.51 41.42
N THR A 382 -30.47 -0.51 41.56
CA THR A 382 -29.67 0.71 41.41
C THR A 382 -29.58 1.14 39.94
N ASP A 383 -29.88 2.41 39.66
CA ASP A 383 -29.58 3.01 38.36
C ASP A 383 -28.09 3.39 38.31
N SER A 384 -27.35 2.73 37.41
CA SER A 384 -25.95 3.00 37.09
C SER A 384 -25.78 3.98 35.91
N GLY A 385 -26.87 4.49 35.34
CA GLY A 385 -26.89 5.48 34.28
C GLY A 385 -26.82 6.92 34.80
N SER A 386 -26.85 7.87 33.87
CA SER A 386 -26.69 9.29 34.18
C SER A 386 -27.89 9.95 34.89
N GLY A 387 -29.04 9.27 34.97
CA GLY A 387 -30.28 9.85 35.47
C GLY A 387 -30.55 9.63 36.96
N GLY A 388 -29.86 8.71 37.63
CA GLY A 388 -30.06 8.44 39.07
C GLY A 388 -31.45 7.89 39.42
N ASN A 389 -32.10 7.22 38.47
CA ASN A 389 -33.47 6.72 38.51
C ASN A 389 -33.56 5.31 39.14
N SER A 390 -33.00 5.10 40.33
CA SER A 390 -33.07 3.79 40.99
C SER A 390 -34.53 3.34 41.20
N GLY A 391 -34.80 2.07 40.95
CA GLY A 391 -36.12 1.46 41.04
C GLY A 391 -36.34 0.69 42.33
N THR A 392 -37.60 0.42 42.65
CA THR A 392 -38.01 -0.48 43.74
C THR A 392 -38.36 -1.86 43.20
N VAL A 393 -37.73 -2.91 43.71
CA VAL A 393 -38.00 -4.30 43.37
C VAL A 393 -39.24 -4.78 44.15
N ILE A 394 -40.24 -5.29 43.42
CA ILE A 394 -41.50 -5.78 43.98
C ILE A 394 -41.69 -7.22 43.48
N ASN A 395 -41.74 -8.19 44.39
CA ASN A 395 -42.02 -9.61 44.13
C ASN A 395 -41.08 -10.32 43.10
N ALA A 396 -40.03 -9.68 42.60
CA ALA A 396 -38.98 -10.32 41.80
C ALA A 396 -37.84 -10.81 42.70
N SER A 397 -37.13 -11.85 42.28
CA SER A 397 -36.05 -12.46 43.08
C SER A 397 -34.68 -12.24 42.44
N TRP A 398 -33.67 -11.94 43.26
CA TRP A 398 -32.29 -11.81 42.80
C TRP A 398 -31.70 -13.17 42.43
N THR A 399 -30.98 -13.24 41.31
CA THR A 399 -30.30 -14.45 40.82
C THR A 399 -29.04 -14.10 40.03
N SER A 400 -28.34 -15.11 39.50
CA SER A 400 -27.21 -14.91 38.58
C SER A 400 -27.70 -14.58 37.17
N GLY A 401 -27.11 -13.55 36.58
CA GLY A 401 -27.49 -13.01 35.28
C GLY A 401 -26.63 -13.47 34.11
N LYS A 402 -26.80 -12.77 32.99
CA LYS A 402 -25.92 -12.84 31.82
C LYS A 402 -24.59 -12.17 32.12
N VAL A 403 -24.62 -11.04 32.82
CA VAL A 403 -23.46 -10.29 33.32
C VAL A 403 -23.69 -10.04 34.81
N GLY A 404 -22.96 -10.75 35.67
CA GLY A 404 -23.12 -10.58 37.11
C GLY A 404 -24.46 -11.10 37.64
N GLY A 405 -25.29 -10.22 38.20
CA GLY A 405 -26.62 -10.49 38.74
C GLY A 405 -27.75 -10.32 37.73
N ALA A 406 -28.95 -10.76 38.09
CA ALA A 406 -30.19 -10.51 37.34
C ALA A 406 -31.39 -10.56 38.29
N LEU A 407 -32.55 -10.12 37.79
CA LEU A 407 -33.83 -10.35 38.45
C LEU A 407 -34.64 -11.43 37.75
N ASP A 408 -35.22 -12.32 38.55
CA ASP A 408 -36.14 -13.37 38.15
C ASP A 408 -37.59 -12.90 38.30
N PHE A 409 -38.28 -12.80 37.16
CA PHE A 409 -39.65 -12.32 37.05
C PHE A 409 -40.62 -13.49 36.84
N VAL A 410 -41.70 -13.47 37.61
CA VAL A 410 -42.78 -14.46 37.55
C VAL A 410 -44.06 -13.74 37.15
N ARG A 411 -44.68 -14.19 36.06
CA ARG A 411 -45.82 -13.52 35.43
C ARG A 411 -47.02 -13.38 36.36
N ALA A 412 -47.28 -14.41 37.17
CA ALA A 412 -48.46 -14.50 38.01
C ALA A 412 -48.39 -13.67 39.31
N SER A 413 -47.23 -13.12 39.67
CA SER A 413 -46.97 -12.53 41.00
C SER A 413 -46.75 -11.02 41.01
N GLU A 414 -47.15 -10.30 39.96
CA GLU A 414 -46.85 -8.86 39.78
C GLU A 414 -45.36 -8.51 39.96
N SER A 415 -44.46 -9.48 39.73
CA SER A 415 -43.01 -9.31 39.89
C SER A 415 -42.53 -8.22 38.94
N ARG A 416 -42.03 -7.11 39.46
CA ARG A 416 -41.60 -5.94 38.68
C ARG A 416 -40.52 -5.13 39.38
N VAL A 417 -39.86 -4.28 38.60
CA VAL A 417 -39.16 -3.10 39.13
C VAL A 417 -39.98 -1.87 38.80
N GLU A 418 -40.30 -1.06 39.80
CA GLU A 418 -41.02 0.20 39.65
C GLU A 418 -40.05 1.37 39.77
N VAL A 419 -39.90 2.11 38.67
CA VAL A 419 -39.03 3.28 38.53
C VAL A 419 -39.95 4.49 38.44
N GLY A 420 -39.63 5.59 39.15
CA GLY A 420 -40.51 6.76 39.27
C GLY A 420 -40.99 7.38 37.96
N ASP A 421 -41.70 8.51 38.03
CA ASP A 421 -42.20 9.21 36.86
C ASP A 421 -41.10 9.99 36.12
N VAL A 422 -40.27 9.27 35.36
CA VAL A 422 -39.07 9.75 34.68
C VAL A 422 -38.92 9.11 33.29
N LEU A 423 -37.90 9.56 32.53
CA LEU A 423 -37.48 8.98 31.25
C LEU A 423 -38.53 9.07 30.13
N GLU A 424 -39.06 10.27 29.89
CA GLU A 424 -40.10 10.55 28.89
C GLU A 424 -39.86 11.85 28.12
N GLY A 425 -40.67 12.10 27.08
CA GLY A 425 -40.59 13.34 26.31
C GLY A 425 -39.33 13.49 25.45
N PHE A 426 -38.69 12.38 25.08
CA PHE A 426 -37.52 12.38 24.22
C PHE A 426 -37.89 12.56 22.73
N SER A 427 -36.95 13.08 21.94
CA SER A 427 -37.06 13.15 20.47
C SER A 427 -36.45 11.94 19.75
N GLY A 428 -35.90 11.01 20.52
CA GLY A 428 -35.45 9.69 20.10
C GLY A 428 -35.38 8.77 21.32
N LEU A 429 -35.34 7.45 21.11
CA LEU A 429 -35.37 6.47 22.19
C LEU A 429 -34.59 5.24 21.78
N SER A 430 -33.84 4.66 22.72
CA SER A 430 -33.44 3.25 22.62
C SER A 430 -33.66 2.54 23.93
N ILE A 431 -34.09 1.27 23.84
CA ILE A 431 -34.23 0.36 24.96
C ILE A 431 -33.40 -0.88 24.63
N VAL A 432 -32.52 -1.29 25.54
CA VAL A 432 -31.70 -2.50 25.39
C VAL A 432 -31.85 -3.34 26.66
N ALA A 433 -31.99 -4.66 26.54
CA ALA A 433 -32.00 -5.57 27.68
C ALA A 433 -31.51 -6.96 27.28
N TRP A 434 -30.83 -7.63 28.19
CA TRP A 434 -30.63 -9.08 28.12
C TRP A 434 -31.84 -9.78 28.72
N ILE A 435 -32.36 -10.79 28.01
CA ILE A 435 -33.51 -11.57 28.45
C ILE A 435 -33.22 -13.07 28.41
N TYR A 436 -33.77 -13.80 29.37
CA TYR A 436 -33.83 -15.26 29.41
C TYR A 436 -35.29 -15.69 29.63
N PRO A 437 -36.09 -15.80 28.56
CA PRO A 437 -37.45 -16.31 28.65
C PRO A 437 -37.45 -17.80 29.08
N ARG A 438 -38.23 -18.17 30.10
CA ARG A 438 -38.39 -19.58 30.54
C ARG A 438 -39.46 -20.33 29.75
N SER A 439 -40.39 -19.60 29.15
CA SER A 439 -41.45 -20.14 28.30
C SER A 439 -41.81 -19.14 27.21
N LYS A 440 -42.59 -19.58 26.20
CA LYS A 440 -43.12 -18.66 25.20
C LYS A 440 -43.94 -17.56 25.92
N PRO A 441 -43.54 -16.29 25.79
CA PRO A 441 -44.13 -15.21 26.57
C PRO A 441 -45.50 -14.83 25.99
N HIS A 442 -46.52 -14.79 26.82
CA HIS A 442 -47.82 -14.22 26.44
C HIS A 442 -47.88 -12.76 26.93
N ASN A 443 -47.60 -11.82 26.01
CA ASN A 443 -47.43 -10.38 26.25
C ASN A 443 -46.34 -10.04 27.28
N GLY A 444 -45.23 -10.79 27.36
CA GLY A 444 -44.19 -10.59 28.36
C GLY A 444 -43.48 -9.24 28.24
N GLU A 445 -43.80 -8.30 29.14
CA GLU A 445 -43.25 -6.96 29.16
C GLU A 445 -41.80 -6.92 29.63
N ILE A 446 -40.89 -6.38 28.81
CA ILE A 446 -39.49 -6.17 29.20
C ILE A 446 -39.37 -4.81 29.90
N VAL A 447 -39.79 -3.73 29.22
CA VAL A 447 -39.79 -2.36 29.76
C VAL A 447 -41.05 -1.63 29.27
N LYS A 448 -41.73 -0.92 30.17
CA LYS A 448 -42.90 -0.11 29.87
C LYS A 448 -42.91 1.23 30.60
N LYS A 449 -43.15 2.31 29.86
CA LYS A 449 -43.59 3.60 30.41
C LYS A 449 -44.99 3.88 29.88
N ASP A 450 -46.00 3.38 30.60
CA ASP A 450 -47.44 3.57 30.36
C ASP A 450 -47.83 3.82 28.87
N LEU A 451 -48.45 4.96 28.55
CA LEU A 451 -48.82 5.38 27.20
C LEU A 451 -47.70 6.21 26.54
N VAL A 452 -46.44 5.83 26.75
CA VAL A 452 -45.24 6.50 26.19
C VAL A 452 -44.43 5.55 25.33
N TYR A 453 -43.96 4.43 25.88
CA TYR A 453 -43.30 3.36 25.13
C TYR A 453 -43.39 2.00 25.82
N LEU A 454 -43.27 0.93 25.03
CA LEU A 454 -43.29 -0.46 25.48
C LEU A 454 -42.38 -1.32 24.60
N LEU A 455 -41.48 -2.06 25.24
CA LEU A 455 -40.74 -3.16 24.62
C LEU A 455 -41.19 -4.47 25.28
N ARG A 456 -41.66 -5.41 24.47
CA ARG A 456 -42.16 -6.72 24.94
C ARG A 456 -41.94 -7.83 23.93
N VAL A 457 -42.19 -9.05 24.39
CA VAL A 457 -42.20 -10.26 23.57
C VAL A 457 -43.57 -10.96 23.69
N ASN A 458 -44.17 -11.36 22.58
CA ASN A 458 -45.50 -11.99 22.52
C ASN A 458 -45.46 -13.39 21.90
N GLU A 459 -46.54 -14.14 22.15
CA GLU A 459 -46.81 -15.44 21.58
C GLU A 459 -47.56 -15.28 20.24
N SER A 460 -46.83 -15.49 19.15
CA SER A 460 -47.39 -15.88 17.85
C SER A 460 -46.95 -17.32 17.54
N GLN A 461 -47.47 -17.97 16.49
CA GLN A 461 -47.00 -19.30 16.08
C GLN A 461 -45.47 -19.35 15.89
N LEU A 462 -44.88 -18.20 15.52
CA LEU A 462 -43.47 -18.00 15.25
C LEU A 462 -42.71 -17.40 16.44
N GLY A 463 -43.38 -16.81 17.44
CA GLY A 463 -42.77 -15.91 18.42
C GLY A 463 -42.65 -14.48 17.85
N THR A 464 -42.81 -13.46 18.67
CA THR A 464 -42.79 -12.05 18.20
C THR A 464 -42.13 -11.12 19.20
N THR A 465 -41.29 -10.20 18.70
CA THR A 465 -40.79 -9.06 19.48
C THR A 465 -41.56 -7.81 19.04
N ALA A 466 -42.08 -7.05 20.01
CA ALA A 466 -42.91 -5.89 19.74
C ALA A 466 -42.35 -4.64 20.46
N PHE A 467 -42.24 -3.57 19.70
CA PHE A 467 -41.87 -2.24 20.17
C PHE A 467 -42.98 -1.26 19.84
N MET A 468 -43.42 -0.49 20.84
CA MET A 468 -44.49 0.49 20.71
C MET A 468 -44.05 1.84 21.25
N VAL A 469 -44.47 2.91 20.57
CA VAL A 469 -44.27 4.30 20.98
C VAL A 469 -45.57 5.07 20.77
N TRP A 470 -45.83 6.06 21.63
CA TRP A 470 -47.01 6.91 21.55
C TRP A 470 -46.61 8.36 21.29
N ASP A 471 -47.37 9.04 20.44
CA ASP A 471 -47.24 10.48 20.25
C ASP A 471 -48.06 11.28 21.27
N SER A 472 -47.86 12.60 21.31
CA SER A 472 -48.54 13.51 22.24
C SER A 472 -50.06 13.61 22.03
N SER A 473 -50.60 13.09 20.93
CA SER A 473 -52.05 12.98 20.70
C SER A 473 -52.66 11.70 21.30
N GLY A 474 -51.80 10.80 21.82
CA GLY A 474 -52.19 9.48 22.32
C GLY A 474 -52.25 8.42 21.21
N THR A 475 -51.79 8.72 19.99
CA THR A 475 -51.76 7.75 18.90
C THR A 475 -50.63 6.75 19.12
N LYS A 476 -50.96 5.45 19.08
CA LYS A 476 -50.01 4.34 19.25
C LYS A 476 -49.42 3.89 17.91
N TYR A 477 -48.11 3.77 17.87
CA TYR A 477 -47.36 3.15 16.77
C TYR A 477 -46.77 1.84 17.26
N THR A 478 -46.94 0.77 16.48
CA THR A 478 -46.50 -0.60 16.84
C THR A 478 -45.67 -1.19 15.72
N LEU A 479 -44.45 -1.62 16.05
CA LEU A 479 -43.61 -2.49 15.24
C LEU A 479 -43.61 -3.87 15.90
N GLU A 480 -44.17 -4.87 15.22
CA GLU A 480 -44.23 -6.24 15.68
C GLU A 480 -43.56 -7.13 14.63
N VAL A 481 -42.57 -7.90 15.06
CA VAL A 481 -41.72 -8.68 14.15
C VAL A 481 -41.77 -10.16 14.52
N PRO A 482 -42.23 -11.05 13.62
CA PRO A 482 -42.14 -12.49 13.80
C PRO A 482 -40.69 -12.96 13.87
N ASP A 483 -40.41 -13.94 14.73
CA ASP A 483 -39.05 -14.44 14.98
C ASP A 483 -39.04 -15.96 15.24
N ASP A 484 -39.00 -16.75 14.15
CA ASP A 484 -39.02 -18.22 14.17
C ASP A 484 -37.93 -18.86 15.04
N SER A 485 -36.85 -18.11 15.35
CA SER A 485 -35.74 -18.56 16.19
C SER A 485 -35.77 -17.94 17.60
N PHE A 486 -36.96 -17.63 18.11
CA PHE A 486 -37.13 -16.99 19.40
C PHE A 486 -36.36 -17.72 20.54
N PRO A 487 -35.57 -17.00 21.36
CA PRO A 487 -34.67 -17.57 22.35
C PRO A 487 -35.44 -18.03 23.60
N ASN A 488 -35.90 -19.29 23.61
CA ASN A 488 -36.50 -19.89 24.81
C ASN A 488 -35.45 -20.68 25.59
N ASN A 489 -35.35 -20.44 26.89
CA ASN A 489 -34.32 -21.01 27.77
C ASN A 489 -32.89 -20.70 27.33
N SER A 490 -32.69 -19.54 26.69
CA SER A 490 -31.38 -19.01 26.33
C SER A 490 -31.33 -17.50 26.51
N TRP A 491 -30.14 -16.98 26.81
CA TRP A 491 -29.92 -15.54 26.87
C TRP A 491 -29.89 -14.95 25.45
N SER A 492 -30.57 -13.83 25.26
CA SER A 492 -30.47 -13.01 24.06
C SER A 492 -30.59 -11.54 24.43
N MET A 493 -29.95 -10.67 23.66
CA MET A 493 -30.07 -9.22 23.84
C MET A 493 -31.12 -8.68 22.87
N ILE A 494 -32.11 -7.95 23.38
CA ILE A 494 -33.11 -7.26 22.55
C ILE A 494 -32.84 -5.77 22.63
N ALA A 495 -32.75 -5.12 21.46
CA ALA A 495 -32.63 -3.68 21.36
C ALA A 495 -33.73 -3.11 20.46
N ALA A 496 -34.34 -2.01 20.87
CA ALA A 496 -35.33 -1.29 20.08
C ALA A 496 -34.97 0.18 20.01
N THR A 497 -35.02 0.78 18.82
CA THR A 497 -34.66 2.19 18.60
C THR A 497 -35.75 2.96 17.87
N TRP A 498 -35.89 4.25 18.18
CA TRP A 498 -36.75 5.19 17.48
C TRP A 498 -36.04 6.54 17.34
N ASP A 499 -35.88 7.03 16.12
CA ASP A 499 -35.10 8.25 15.80
C ASP A 499 -35.96 9.51 15.61
N GLY A 500 -37.23 9.47 16.02
CA GLY A 500 -38.21 10.51 15.73
C GLY A 500 -39.07 10.22 14.49
N SER A 501 -38.59 9.34 13.61
CA SER A 501 -39.18 9.02 12.32
C SER A 501 -39.36 7.53 12.03
N MET A 502 -38.43 6.70 12.49
CA MET A 502 -38.35 5.27 12.18
C MET A 502 -38.14 4.47 13.46
N MET A 503 -38.94 3.42 13.63
CA MET A 503 -38.78 2.40 14.68
C MET A 503 -37.98 1.23 14.13
N ARG A 504 -37.09 0.63 14.93
CA ARG A 504 -36.30 -0.56 14.58
C ARG A 504 -36.21 -1.51 15.76
N ILE A 505 -36.17 -2.81 15.49
CA ILE A 505 -35.92 -3.86 16.48
C ILE A 505 -34.71 -4.68 16.02
N TYR A 506 -33.82 -4.97 16.96
CA TYR A 506 -32.59 -5.71 16.78
C TYR A 506 -32.49 -6.83 17.82
N ARG A 507 -31.75 -7.89 17.47
CA ARG A 507 -31.39 -8.97 18.36
C ARG A 507 -29.88 -9.23 18.35
N ASP A 508 -29.34 -9.55 19.52
CA ASP A 508 -27.95 -9.93 19.74
C ASP A 508 -26.96 -8.91 19.15
N ASN A 509 -26.04 -9.33 18.27
CA ASN A 509 -25.02 -8.49 17.64
C ASN A 509 -25.59 -7.55 16.57
N ALA A 510 -26.60 -6.74 16.94
CA ALA A 510 -27.32 -5.81 16.08
C ALA A 510 -27.98 -6.43 14.84
N VAL A 511 -28.42 -7.68 14.92
CA VAL A 511 -29.19 -8.31 13.83
C VAL A 511 -30.56 -7.65 13.76
N LYS A 512 -30.80 -6.85 12.71
CA LYS A 512 -32.08 -6.16 12.52
C LYS A 512 -33.19 -7.16 12.21
N LEU A 513 -34.20 -7.20 13.08
CA LEU A 513 -35.39 -8.04 12.89
C LEU A 513 -36.42 -7.31 12.00
N GLY A 514 -36.60 -6.01 12.19
CA GLY A 514 -37.55 -5.24 11.39
C GLY A 514 -37.54 -3.74 11.68
N GLU A 515 -38.25 -2.99 10.84
CA GLU A 515 -38.38 -1.54 10.93
C GLU A 515 -39.77 -1.05 10.49
N ARG A 516 -40.19 0.11 10.98
CA ARG A 516 -41.48 0.73 10.62
C ARG A 516 -41.44 2.25 10.80
N ASN A 517 -42.02 2.96 9.82
CA ASN A 517 -42.23 4.40 9.90
C ASN A 517 -43.16 4.78 11.07
N ALA A 518 -42.72 5.74 11.88
CA ALA A 518 -43.48 6.37 12.96
C ALA A 518 -42.97 7.81 13.16
N SER A 519 -43.42 8.72 12.30
CA SER A 519 -42.89 10.09 12.19
C SER A 519 -43.75 11.11 12.93
N PHE A 520 -43.36 11.40 14.18
CA PHE A 520 -44.06 12.37 15.03
C PHE A 520 -43.13 13.17 15.98
N GLY A 521 -41.81 12.99 15.90
CA GLY A 521 -40.79 13.90 16.45
C GLY A 521 -40.59 13.92 17.97
N ARG A 522 -41.62 13.68 18.80
CA ARG A 522 -41.48 13.60 20.26
C ARG A 522 -42.44 12.60 20.90
N LEU A 523 -41.95 11.81 21.85
CA LEU A 523 -42.76 10.88 22.65
C LEU A 523 -43.77 11.60 23.54
N ASN A 524 -44.86 10.89 23.85
CA ASN A 524 -45.83 11.29 24.85
C ASN A 524 -45.22 11.44 26.27
N SER A 525 -46.03 11.86 27.23
CA SER A 525 -45.72 11.88 28.67
C SER A 525 -46.85 11.23 29.46
N SER A 526 -46.56 10.63 30.61
CA SER A 526 -47.57 10.04 31.50
C SER A 526 -47.15 10.19 32.96
N PRO A 527 -48.06 10.49 33.90
CA PRO A 527 -47.70 10.57 35.32
C PRO A 527 -47.41 9.20 35.98
N ASN A 528 -47.58 8.11 35.24
CA ASN A 528 -47.43 6.75 35.75
C ASN A 528 -45.96 6.29 35.66
N ALA A 529 -45.55 5.49 36.65
CA ALA A 529 -44.21 4.94 36.78
C ALA A 529 -43.75 4.12 35.57
N LEU A 530 -42.45 4.13 35.31
CA LEU A 530 -41.81 3.14 34.44
C LEU A 530 -41.76 1.79 35.16
N THR A 531 -41.98 0.71 34.43
CA THR A 531 -41.91 -0.65 34.95
C THR A 531 -41.03 -1.56 34.10
N ILE A 532 -40.31 -2.46 34.76
CA ILE A 532 -39.50 -3.51 34.15
C ILE A 532 -40.08 -4.86 34.57
N GLY A 533 -40.29 -5.74 33.60
CA GLY A 533 -40.75 -7.13 33.82
C GLY A 533 -42.25 -7.33 34.00
N ASN A 534 -43.00 -6.39 34.60
CA ASN A 534 -44.46 -6.51 34.75
C ASN A 534 -45.11 -5.17 35.14
N GLN A 535 -46.41 -5.03 34.91
CA GLN A 535 -47.21 -3.84 35.26
C GLN A 535 -48.00 -4.00 36.57
N PRO A 536 -48.41 -2.90 37.22
CA PRO A 536 -49.32 -2.95 38.37
C PRO A 536 -50.65 -3.62 38.01
N GLY A 537 -51.15 -4.54 38.85
CA GLY A 537 -52.38 -5.32 38.59
C GLY A 537 -52.19 -6.61 37.76
N GLY A 538 -50.98 -6.86 37.25
CA GLY A 538 -50.58 -8.11 36.59
C GLY A 538 -51.15 -8.36 35.17
N GLY A 539 -51.05 -9.60 34.70
CA GLY A 539 -51.68 -10.10 33.44
C GLY A 539 -50.76 -10.21 32.21
N GLU A 540 -49.77 -9.31 32.09
CA GLU A 540 -48.83 -9.20 30.94
C GLU A 540 -47.36 -9.32 31.37
N GLY A 541 -47.09 -9.98 32.51
CA GLY A 541 -45.73 -10.11 33.03
C GLY A 541 -44.80 -11.00 32.20
N PHE A 542 -43.52 -10.65 32.19
CA PHE A 542 -42.43 -11.48 31.71
C PHE A 542 -42.23 -12.70 32.61
N GLU A 543 -41.96 -13.85 32.00
CA GLU A 543 -41.72 -15.12 32.69
C GLU A 543 -40.29 -15.57 32.39
N GLY A 544 -39.35 -15.19 33.25
CA GLY A 544 -37.93 -15.41 33.01
C GLY A 544 -37.02 -14.39 33.68
N LEU A 545 -35.76 -14.37 33.25
CA LEU A 545 -34.75 -13.46 33.78
C LEU A 545 -34.60 -12.24 32.87
N ILE A 546 -34.40 -11.07 33.46
CA ILE A 546 -33.99 -9.86 32.74
C ILE A 546 -32.73 -9.32 33.41
N ASP A 547 -31.81 -8.85 32.58
CA ASP A 547 -30.50 -8.34 32.96
C ASP A 547 -30.11 -7.12 32.09
N GLU A 548 -29.22 -6.25 32.60
CA GLU A 548 -28.58 -5.16 31.85
C GLU A 548 -29.57 -4.27 31.07
N VAL A 549 -30.60 -3.77 31.76
CA VAL A 549 -31.65 -2.93 31.15
C VAL A 549 -31.14 -1.51 30.99
N MET A 550 -31.07 -1.02 29.75
CA MET A 550 -30.58 0.32 29.41
C MET A 550 -31.65 1.12 28.64
N ILE A 551 -31.78 2.40 28.97
CA ILE A 551 -32.61 3.36 28.25
C ILE A 551 -31.75 4.55 27.81
N PHE A 552 -31.87 4.93 26.53
CA PHE A 552 -31.19 6.07 25.93
C PHE A 552 -32.22 7.09 25.43
N SER A 553 -31.94 8.38 25.59
CA SER A 553 -32.79 9.48 25.10
C SER A 553 -32.61 9.79 23.60
N ARG A 554 -32.00 8.86 22.87
CA ARG A 554 -31.74 8.90 21.43
C ARG A 554 -31.82 7.50 20.82
N ALA A 555 -31.98 7.43 19.51
CA ALA A 555 -31.73 6.19 18.77
C ALA A 555 -30.24 5.84 18.78
N LEU A 556 -29.92 4.59 19.09
CA LEU A 556 -28.60 3.99 18.91
C LEU A 556 -28.42 3.53 17.46
N SER A 557 -27.19 3.59 16.97
CA SER A 557 -26.81 2.95 15.70
C SER A 557 -26.63 1.43 15.87
N GLU A 558 -26.53 0.71 14.75
CA GLU A 558 -26.28 -0.74 14.76
C GLU A 558 -24.92 -1.06 15.38
N GLU A 559 -23.91 -0.21 15.14
CA GLU A 559 -22.58 -0.31 15.74
C GLU A 559 -22.62 -0.16 17.26
N GLU A 560 -23.39 0.80 17.76
CA GLU A 560 -23.55 1.04 19.20
C GLU A 560 -24.26 -0.13 19.90
N ILE A 561 -25.25 -0.75 19.24
CA ILE A 561 -25.93 -1.95 19.73
C ILE A 561 -24.97 -3.14 19.75
N ALA A 562 -24.19 -3.34 18.68
CA ALA A 562 -23.18 -4.40 18.61
C ALA A 562 -22.09 -4.24 19.68
N MET A 563 -21.72 -2.99 20.00
CA MET A 563 -20.81 -2.69 21.11
C MET A 563 -21.37 -3.15 22.46
N ILE A 564 -22.62 -2.82 22.77
CA ILE A 564 -23.28 -3.26 24.01
C ILE A 564 -23.32 -4.80 24.07
N TYR A 565 -23.70 -5.47 22.98
CA TYR A 565 -23.73 -6.94 22.89
C TYR A 565 -22.37 -7.59 23.20
N SER A 566 -21.28 -6.96 22.76
CA SER A 566 -19.92 -7.45 22.95
C SER A 566 -19.36 -7.28 24.38
N GLY A 567 -20.13 -6.70 25.30
CA GLY A 567 -19.75 -6.51 26.70
C GLY A 567 -18.95 -5.23 26.96
N VAL A 568 -19.09 -4.20 26.12
CA VAL A 568 -18.69 -2.83 26.49
C VAL A 568 -19.64 -2.37 27.61
N PRO A 569 -19.15 -2.04 28.82
CA PRO A 569 -20.01 -1.53 29.87
C PRO A 569 -20.69 -0.24 29.40
N ALA A 570 -21.99 -0.10 29.60
CA ALA A 570 -22.62 1.23 29.48
C ALA A 570 -22.02 2.17 30.55
N GLY A 571 -22.12 3.50 30.37
CA GLY A 571 -21.42 4.44 31.26
C GLY A 571 -19.89 4.48 31.08
N THR A 572 -19.37 3.90 29.99
CA THR A 572 -18.02 4.22 29.49
C THR A 572 -18.04 5.58 28.83
N SER A 573 -17.08 6.44 29.18
CA SER A 573 -16.95 7.80 28.62
C SER A 573 -16.55 7.83 27.13
N GLY A 574 -16.47 6.68 26.48
CA GLY A 574 -16.54 6.53 25.04
C GLY A 574 -16.00 5.19 24.54
N GLY A 575 -16.52 4.76 23.39
CA GLY A 575 -15.96 3.69 22.57
C GLY A 575 -15.58 4.24 21.19
N TRP A 576 -14.58 3.62 20.57
CA TRP A 576 -14.18 3.90 19.19
C TRP A 576 -14.07 2.57 18.43
N SER A 577 -14.57 2.52 17.21
CA SER A 577 -14.38 1.39 16.31
C SER A 577 -13.79 1.87 15.00
N SER A 578 -12.89 1.06 14.46
CA SER A 578 -12.36 1.24 13.10
C SER A 578 -13.38 0.91 12.00
N GLY A 579 -14.50 0.24 12.33
CA GLY A 579 -15.34 -0.42 11.35
C GLY A 579 -14.68 -1.68 10.76
N TRP A 580 -15.40 -2.42 9.90
CA TRP A 580 -14.81 -3.56 9.19
C TRP A 580 -13.83 -3.07 8.11
N MET A 581 -12.63 -3.63 8.12
CA MET A 581 -11.55 -3.31 7.18
C MET A 581 -11.24 -4.55 6.35
N ASP A 582 -11.29 -4.43 5.03
CA ASP A 582 -10.90 -5.49 4.09
C ASP A 582 -9.38 -5.55 3.99
N LEU A 583 -8.82 -6.75 4.18
CA LEU A 583 -7.40 -7.03 4.10
C LEU A 583 -6.96 -7.43 2.67
N GLY A 584 -7.89 -7.42 1.71
CA GLY A 584 -7.67 -7.82 0.31
C GLY A 584 -7.68 -9.34 0.11
N GLU A 585 -7.05 -10.06 1.03
CA GLU A 585 -6.97 -11.52 1.10
C GLU A 585 -7.11 -12.02 2.54
N ALA A 586 -7.28 -13.33 2.73
CA ALA A 586 -7.31 -13.90 4.08
C ALA A 586 -5.92 -13.82 4.74
N ARG A 587 -5.82 -13.15 5.88
CA ARG A 587 -4.57 -13.00 6.64
C ARG A 587 -4.73 -13.47 8.06
N THR A 588 -3.64 -13.97 8.64
CA THR A 588 -3.62 -14.36 10.05
C THR A 588 -3.14 -13.20 10.90
N VAL A 589 -4.03 -12.62 11.70
CA VAL A 589 -3.68 -11.52 12.62
C VAL A 589 -3.07 -12.11 13.90
N ARG A 590 -1.84 -11.68 14.23
CA ARG A 590 -1.00 -12.24 15.30
C ARG A 590 -0.74 -11.28 16.44
N GLU A 591 -0.89 -9.99 16.23
CA GLU A 591 -0.65 -9.00 17.29
C GLU A 591 -1.44 -7.72 17.00
N VAL A 592 -1.92 -7.08 18.06
CA VAL A 592 -2.33 -5.68 18.04
C VAL A 592 -1.39 -4.87 18.92
N GLU A 593 -0.85 -3.80 18.37
CA GLU A 593 -0.06 -2.79 19.09
C GLU A 593 -0.92 -1.55 19.27
N VAL A 594 -0.94 -0.98 20.47
CA VAL A 594 -1.66 0.25 20.79
C VAL A 594 -0.69 1.16 21.54
N GLU A 595 -0.53 2.40 21.05
CA GLU A 595 0.24 3.43 21.74
C GLU A 595 -0.72 4.43 22.38
N ALA A 596 -0.61 4.67 23.68
CA ALA A 596 -1.47 5.58 24.40
C ALA A 596 -0.73 6.38 25.48
N SER A 597 -1.14 7.62 25.74
CA SER A 597 -0.80 8.34 26.98
C SER A 597 -1.94 8.25 27.96
N LEU A 598 -1.66 7.64 29.11
CA LEU A 598 -2.62 7.39 30.18
C LEU A 598 -2.16 8.03 31.49
N SER A 599 -3.09 8.68 32.19
CA SER A 599 -2.93 9.19 33.55
C SER A 599 -3.49 8.21 34.61
N SER A 600 -3.21 8.45 35.89
CA SER A 600 -3.67 7.59 36.98
C SER A 600 -5.20 7.58 37.09
N GLY A 601 -5.84 6.41 36.93
CA GLY A 601 -7.30 6.25 36.97
C GLY A 601 -8.00 6.19 35.60
N GLU A 602 -7.24 6.25 34.50
CA GLU A 602 -7.74 6.01 33.15
C GLU A 602 -7.55 4.53 32.78
N ASN A 603 -8.57 3.92 32.17
CA ASN A 603 -8.48 2.57 31.64
C ASN A 603 -8.81 2.56 30.16
N VAL A 604 -7.85 2.10 29.35
CA VAL A 604 -8.04 1.84 27.92
C VAL A 604 -7.98 0.34 27.68
N ARG A 605 -8.90 -0.16 26.86
CA ARG A 605 -8.86 -1.55 26.41
C ARG A 605 -9.07 -1.63 24.91
N VAL A 606 -8.53 -2.68 24.30
CA VAL A 606 -8.63 -2.97 22.87
C VAL A 606 -9.22 -4.37 22.66
N ALA A 607 -10.06 -4.52 21.64
CA ALA A 607 -10.52 -5.81 21.13
C ALA A 607 -10.28 -5.86 19.61
N VAL A 608 -9.95 -7.03 19.09
CA VAL A 608 -9.81 -7.29 17.67
C VAL A 608 -10.80 -8.37 17.27
N LEU A 609 -11.57 -8.08 16.23
CA LEU A 609 -12.59 -8.95 15.69
C LEU A 609 -12.25 -9.29 14.25
N THR A 610 -12.58 -10.50 13.81
CA THR A 610 -12.39 -10.94 12.42
C THR A 610 -13.72 -11.29 11.77
N SER A 611 -13.78 -11.21 10.45
CA SER A 611 -14.95 -11.56 9.65
C SER A 611 -14.52 -12.14 8.29
N SER A 612 -15.36 -13.01 7.72
CA SER A 612 -15.21 -13.49 6.34
C SER A 612 -15.93 -12.62 5.31
N ASP A 613 -16.95 -11.88 5.71
CA ASP A 613 -17.89 -11.16 4.83
C ASP A 613 -17.92 -9.64 5.07
N GLY A 614 -17.20 -9.14 6.08
CA GLY A 614 -17.18 -7.72 6.44
C GLY A 614 -18.50 -7.23 7.06
N GLN A 615 -19.35 -8.15 7.52
CA GLN A 615 -20.64 -7.86 8.13
C GLN A 615 -20.77 -8.59 9.47
N SER A 616 -20.50 -9.90 9.46
CA SER A 616 -20.71 -10.81 10.60
C SER A 616 -19.41 -11.05 11.35
N VAL A 617 -19.42 -10.92 12.68
CA VAL A 617 -18.27 -11.29 13.52
C VAL A 617 -18.06 -12.80 13.46
N ARG A 618 -16.85 -13.22 13.09
CA ARG A 618 -16.40 -14.61 13.08
C ARG A 618 -15.66 -14.97 14.37
N GLU A 619 -14.67 -14.18 14.77
CA GLU A 619 -13.95 -14.33 16.05
C GLU A 619 -13.71 -12.97 16.71
N ASN A 620 -13.49 -12.97 18.02
CA ASN A 620 -13.24 -11.78 18.84
C ASN A 620 -12.21 -12.12 19.93
N THR A 621 -11.18 -11.30 20.10
CA THR A 621 -10.13 -11.51 21.12
C THR A 621 -10.57 -11.26 22.56
N GLY A 622 -11.74 -10.65 22.74
CA GLY A 622 -12.16 -10.00 23.98
C GLY A 622 -11.34 -8.73 24.28
N TRP A 623 -11.78 -7.96 25.27
CA TRP A 623 -11.12 -6.72 25.70
C TRP A 623 -9.80 -6.99 26.42
N ARG A 624 -8.74 -6.33 25.97
CA ARG A 624 -7.37 -6.44 26.49
C ARG A 624 -6.89 -5.09 27.02
N PRO A 625 -6.27 -5.02 28.21
CA PRO A 625 -5.82 -3.75 28.79
C PRO A 625 -4.69 -3.13 27.97
N VAL A 626 -4.72 -1.81 27.85
CA VAL A 626 -3.67 -0.97 27.25
C VAL A 626 -2.99 -0.19 28.38
N SER A 627 -1.65 -0.20 28.38
CA SER A 627 -0.81 0.53 29.32
C SER A 627 -0.37 1.88 28.72
N ASN A 628 0.09 2.79 29.58
CA ASN A 628 0.77 4.02 29.14
C ASN A 628 2.03 3.68 28.31
N GLY A 629 2.22 4.37 27.18
CA GLY A 629 3.20 4.06 26.16
C GLY A 629 2.70 3.04 25.14
N VAL A 630 3.63 2.25 24.57
CA VAL A 630 3.32 1.21 23.58
C VAL A 630 2.96 -0.09 24.29
N THR A 631 1.77 -0.61 24.01
CA THR A 631 1.30 -1.92 24.46
C THR A 631 1.18 -2.87 23.28
N LYS A 632 1.87 -4.02 23.32
CA LYS A 632 1.78 -5.08 22.31
C LYS A 632 1.01 -6.27 22.88
N ILE A 633 -0.03 -6.72 22.17
CA ILE A 633 -0.93 -7.77 22.62
C ILE A 633 -0.93 -8.88 21.58
N PRO A 634 -0.35 -10.06 21.89
CA PRO A 634 -0.37 -11.20 20.98
C PRO A 634 -1.79 -11.76 20.84
N LEU A 635 -2.13 -12.12 19.61
CA LEU A 635 -3.43 -12.62 19.20
C LEU A 635 -3.30 -14.01 18.58
N SER A 636 -4.32 -14.85 18.79
CA SER A 636 -4.41 -16.18 18.20
C SER A 636 -5.72 -16.32 17.43
N LEU A 637 -5.87 -15.54 16.37
CA LEU A 637 -7.05 -15.54 15.51
C LEU A 637 -6.82 -16.43 14.28
N ALA A 638 -7.88 -17.11 13.82
CA ALA A 638 -7.86 -17.82 12.56
C ALA A 638 -7.76 -16.81 11.40
N PRO A 639 -7.26 -17.24 10.23
CA PRO A 639 -7.13 -16.33 9.11
C PRO A 639 -8.47 -15.78 8.65
N ALA A 640 -8.51 -14.49 8.34
CA ALA A 640 -9.74 -13.81 7.96
C ALA A 640 -9.46 -12.70 6.93
N ARG A 641 -10.47 -12.41 6.11
CA ARG A 641 -10.40 -11.36 5.08
C ARG A 641 -10.70 -9.98 5.65
N PHE A 642 -11.59 -9.91 6.64
CA PHE A 642 -11.96 -8.64 7.26
C PHE A 642 -11.56 -8.63 8.72
N VAL A 643 -11.15 -7.47 9.21
CA VAL A 643 -10.80 -7.25 10.62
C VAL A 643 -11.40 -5.94 11.12
N ARG A 644 -11.72 -5.88 12.40
CA ARG A 644 -12.19 -4.68 13.10
C ARG A 644 -11.45 -4.57 14.43
N VAL A 645 -10.95 -3.38 14.74
CA VAL A 645 -10.38 -3.02 16.04
C VAL A 645 -11.37 -2.11 16.75
N ASP A 646 -11.73 -2.49 17.97
CA ASP A 646 -12.55 -1.71 18.87
C ASP A 646 -11.70 -1.26 20.07
N LEU A 647 -11.87 -0.02 20.50
CA LEU A 647 -11.25 0.59 21.68
C LEU A 647 -12.34 1.04 22.64
N THR A 648 -12.11 0.85 23.94
CA THR A 648 -12.96 1.41 25.00
C THR A 648 -12.12 2.21 25.98
N LEU A 649 -12.69 3.32 26.42
CA LEU A 649 -12.12 4.27 27.36
C LEU A 649 -13.06 4.36 28.57
N SER A 650 -12.53 4.23 29.78
CA SER A 650 -13.23 4.63 30.99
C SER A 650 -12.33 5.52 31.83
N THR A 651 -12.82 6.70 32.15
CA THR A 651 -12.13 7.67 33.02
C THR A 651 -12.86 7.78 34.35
N GLU A 652 -12.17 7.61 35.48
CA GLU A 652 -12.73 7.96 36.80
C GLU A 652 -12.65 9.48 37.09
N SER A 653 -11.93 10.23 36.25
CA SER A 653 -11.63 11.66 36.42
C SER A 653 -12.11 12.47 35.22
N SER A 654 -12.79 13.59 35.46
CA SER A 654 -13.20 14.56 34.44
C SER A 654 -12.09 15.53 34.01
N ALA A 655 -10.89 15.42 34.61
CA ALA A 655 -9.81 16.40 34.44
C ALA A 655 -8.78 16.03 33.35
N TYR A 656 -8.72 14.77 32.93
CA TYR A 656 -7.79 14.27 31.90
C TYR A 656 -8.50 13.28 30.99
N SER A 657 -8.21 13.33 29.69
CA SER A 657 -8.73 12.39 28.71
C SER A 657 -7.57 11.50 28.22
N PRO A 658 -7.70 10.16 28.31
CA PRO A 658 -6.70 9.25 27.78
C PRO A 658 -6.54 9.50 26.27
N THR A 659 -5.30 9.57 25.80
CA THR A 659 -5.02 9.77 24.37
C THR A 659 -4.43 8.51 23.79
N VAL A 660 -5.15 7.84 22.89
CA VAL A 660 -4.57 6.76 22.07
C VAL A 660 -3.96 7.40 20.83
N TYR A 661 -2.65 7.30 20.66
CA TYR A 661 -1.89 7.91 19.55
C TYR A 661 -1.91 7.05 18.29
N ARG A 662 -1.91 5.72 18.46
CA ARG A 662 -1.80 4.77 17.36
C ARG A 662 -2.38 3.41 17.75
N PHE A 663 -2.91 2.69 16.77
CA PHE A 663 -2.95 1.23 16.84
C PHE A 663 -2.47 0.59 15.53
N ALA A 664 -1.87 -0.59 15.61
CA ALA A 664 -1.36 -1.35 14.47
C ALA A 664 -1.71 -2.83 14.61
N LEU A 665 -2.08 -3.47 13.50
CA LEU A 665 -2.28 -4.91 13.40
C LEU A 665 -1.11 -5.53 12.64
N TYR A 666 -0.56 -6.58 13.24
CA TYR A 666 0.50 -7.37 12.64
C TYR A 666 -0.01 -8.78 12.38
N GLY A 667 0.38 -9.30 11.23
CA GLY A 667 0.00 -10.64 10.82
C GLY A 667 0.74 -11.05 9.56
N GLU A 668 0.42 -12.24 9.08
CA GLU A 668 1.03 -12.85 7.91
C GLU A 668 -0.06 -13.23 6.90
N PRO A 669 0.22 -13.17 5.59
CA PRO A 669 -0.56 -13.91 4.60
C PRO A 669 -0.68 -15.38 5.01
N THR A 670 -1.78 -16.04 4.65
CA THR A 670 -1.99 -17.47 5.00
C THR A 670 -1.04 -18.43 4.32
N VAL A 671 -0.30 -17.97 3.32
CA VAL A 671 0.66 -18.77 2.56
C VAL A 671 2.03 -18.15 2.78
N ALA A 672 3.00 -18.97 3.18
CA ALA A 672 4.40 -18.55 3.19
C ALA A 672 4.78 -18.03 1.80
N PRO A 673 5.75 -17.10 1.66
CA PRO A 673 6.26 -16.73 0.35
C PRO A 673 6.71 -18.00 -0.37
N ASP A 674 5.98 -18.38 -1.42
CA ASP A 674 6.41 -19.44 -2.29
C ASP A 674 7.49 -18.86 -3.20
N ASN A 675 8.71 -19.40 -3.11
CA ASN A 675 9.82 -19.07 -4.00
C ASN A 675 10.10 -20.22 -4.98
N THR A 676 9.23 -21.23 -5.01
CA THR A 676 9.36 -22.41 -5.86
C THR A 676 8.75 -22.07 -7.21
N PRO A 677 9.50 -22.14 -8.32
CA PRO A 677 8.91 -21.96 -9.63
C PRO A 677 7.90 -23.08 -9.93
N PRO A 678 6.86 -22.79 -10.74
CA PRO A 678 5.92 -23.80 -11.21
C PRO A 678 6.60 -25.06 -11.78
N ALA A 679 5.93 -26.21 -11.77
CA ALA A 679 6.48 -27.46 -12.28
C ALA A 679 6.75 -27.42 -13.79
N SER A 680 7.75 -28.19 -14.25
CA SER A 680 8.09 -28.31 -15.67
C SER A 680 6.93 -28.85 -16.51
N PHE A 681 6.69 -28.22 -17.66
CA PHE A 681 5.64 -28.57 -18.60
C PHE A 681 6.16 -28.44 -20.04
N SER A 682 5.45 -29.00 -21.01
CA SER A 682 5.88 -29.08 -22.41
C SER A 682 4.85 -28.48 -23.35
N LEU A 683 5.32 -28.00 -24.51
CA LEU A 683 4.47 -27.57 -25.62
C LEU A 683 3.88 -28.79 -26.33
N LEU A 684 2.60 -28.71 -26.72
CA LEU A 684 1.87 -29.76 -27.40
C LEU A 684 1.71 -29.47 -28.89
N GLY A 685 1.49 -28.21 -29.28
CA GLY A 685 1.28 -27.84 -30.67
C GLY A 685 1.33 -26.33 -30.88
N PRO A 686 1.77 -25.84 -32.05
CA PRO A 686 2.24 -26.59 -33.21
C PRO A 686 3.58 -27.28 -32.96
N GLU A 687 3.77 -28.47 -33.54
CA GLU A 687 5.04 -29.22 -33.44
C GLU A 687 6.21 -28.42 -34.06
N ASN A 688 7.42 -28.65 -33.57
CA ASN A 688 8.60 -27.96 -34.07
C ASN A 688 8.86 -28.28 -35.57
N GLY A 689 8.91 -27.24 -36.38
CA GLY A 689 9.01 -27.27 -37.84
C GLY A 689 7.69 -27.47 -38.58
N SER A 690 6.53 -27.48 -37.91
CA SER A 690 5.24 -27.71 -38.57
C SER A 690 4.77 -26.53 -39.44
N GLU A 691 3.79 -26.80 -40.31
CA GLU A 691 3.17 -25.83 -41.22
C GLU A 691 1.65 -25.72 -40.97
N PRO A 692 1.23 -25.15 -39.82
CA PRO A 692 -0.19 -25.05 -39.48
C PRO A 692 -0.97 -24.15 -40.45
N SER A 693 -2.30 -24.34 -40.53
CA SER A 693 -3.18 -23.50 -41.33
C SER A 693 -3.30 -22.07 -40.77
N GLN A 694 -3.97 -21.17 -41.50
CA GLN A 694 -4.21 -19.80 -41.03
C GLN A 694 -4.87 -19.82 -39.64
N SER A 695 -4.28 -19.06 -38.71
CA SER A 695 -4.57 -19.04 -37.26
C SER A 695 -4.15 -20.35 -36.52
N PRO A 696 -2.87 -20.48 -36.11
CA PRO A 696 -2.43 -21.64 -35.35
C PRO A 696 -3.00 -21.63 -33.92
N LEU A 697 -3.39 -22.81 -33.45
CA LEU A 697 -3.71 -23.04 -32.05
C LEU A 697 -2.40 -23.40 -31.33
N LEU A 698 -2.01 -22.57 -30.35
CA LEU A 698 -0.87 -22.79 -29.49
C LEU A 698 -1.35 -23.56 -28.26
N GLU A 699 -0.83 -24.75 -28.00
CA GLU A 699 -1.28 -25.65 -26.93
C GLU A 699 -0.11 -26.16 -26.11
N TRP A 700 -0.31 -26.28 -24.79
CA TRP A 700 0.71 -26.79 -23.86
C TRP A 700 0.07 -27.64 -22.77
N GLN A 701 0.91 -28.42 -22.08
CA GLN A 701 0.51 -29.13 -20.88
C GLN A 701 0.34 -28.14 -19.73
N ALA A 702 -0.67 -28.33 -18.89
CA ALA A 702 -0.81 -27.56 -17.66
C ALA A 702 0.45 -27.73 -16.79
N SER A 703 1.00 -26.62 -16.32
CA SER A 703 1.93 -26.62 -15.20
C SER A 703 1.15 -26.76 -13.89
N SER A 704 1.78 -27.30 -12.87
CA SER A 704 1.23 -27.44 -11.53
C SER A 704 2.14 -26.74 -10.53
N ASP A 705 1.54 -26.16 -9.52
CA ASP A 705 2.27 -25.52 -8.43
C ASP A 705 1.44 -25.66 -7.13
N GLU A 706 2.10 -25.71 -5.98
CA GLU A 706 1.41 -25.83 -4.67
C GLU A 706 0.59 -24.58 -4.35
N SER A 707 1.06 -23.42 -4.79
CA SER A 707 0.37 -22.14 -4.72
C SER A 707 -0.64 -21.96 -5.85
N GLY A 708 -0.49 -22.71 -6.93
CA GLY A 708 -1.39 -22.67 -8.09
C GLY A 708 -0.94 -21.66 -9.15
N ILE A 709 -1.35 -21.91 -10.39
CA ILE A 709 -0.97 -21.09 -11.55
C ILE A 709 -1.91 -19.88 -11.66
N LEU A 710 -1.35 -18.67 -11.64
CA LEU A 710 -2.08 -17.43 -11.85
C LEU A 710 -2.45 -17.25 -13.33
N HIS A 711 -1.47 -17.39 -14.23
CA HIS A 711 -1.66 -17.34 -15.67
C HIS A 711 -0.47 -17.95 -16.43
N TYR A 712 -0.62 -18.06 -17.75
CA TYR A 712 0.43 -18.39 -18.70
C TYR A 712 0.68 -17.20 -19.61
N GLU A 713 1.95 -16.85 -19.78
CA GLU A 713 2.41 -15.88 -20.76
C GLU A 713 2.75 -16.60 -22.07
N VAL A 714 2.15 -16.18 -23.19
CA VAL A 714 2.40 -16.76 -24.51
C VAL A 714 3.39 -15.88 -25.27
N TRP A 715 4.56 -16.43 -25.59
CA TRP A 715 5.65 -15.69 -26.22
C TRP A 715 5.85 -16.14 -27.67
N VAL A 716 5.96 -15.17 -28.58
CA VAL A 716 6.28 -15.38 -30.00
C VAL A 716 7.37 -14.40 -30.43
N ASN A 717 8.47 -14.90 -31.00
CA ASN A 717 9.63 -14.11 -31.45
C ASN A 717 10.17 -13.12 -30.41
N GLY A 718 10.17 -13.50 -29.13
CA GLY A 718 10.66 -12.63 -28.04
C GLY A 718 9.67 -11.57 -27.56
N VAL A 719 8.41 -11.64 -27.98
CA VAL A 719 7.34 -10.75 -27.54
C VAL A 719 6.26 -11.57 -26.85
N ASN A 720 5.86 -11.15 -25.65
CA ASN A 720 4.63 -11.66 -25.02
C ASN A 720 3.44 -11.13 -25.82
N ILE A 721 2.66 -12.03 -26.41
CA ILE A 721 1.52 -11.67 -27.24
C ILE A 721 0.17 -11.78 -26.51
N GLU A 722 0.11 -12.51 -25.39
CA GLU A 722 -1.09 -12.63 -24.56
C GLU A 722 -0.78 -13.28 -23.21
N ASN A 723 -1.56 -12.93 -22.19
CA ASN A 723 -1.60 -13.62 -20.90
C ASN A 723 -2.94 -14.36 -20.74
N VAL A 724 -2.92 -15.69 -20.63
CA VAL A 724 -4.13 -16.52 -20.57
C VAL A 724 -4.17 -17.41 -19.33
N THR A 725 -5.36 -17.74 -18.86
CA THR A 725 -5.56 -18.73 -17.78
C THR A 725 -5.84 -20.14 -18.30
N SER A 726 -6.07 -20.29 -19.61
CA SER A 726 -6.22 -21.57 -20.31
C SER A 726 -4.86 -22.15 -20.71
N THR A 727 -4.82 -23.44 -21.04
CA THR A 727 -3.61 -24.12 -21.58
C THR A 727 -3.55 -24.14 -23.10
N SER A 728 -4.29 -23.23 -23.73
CA SER A 728 -4.28 -23.01 -25.17
C SER A 728 -4.61 -21.57 -25.51
N TYR A 729 -4.10 -21.11 -26.64
CA TYR A 729 -4.36 -19.79 -27.19
C TYR A 729 -4.45 -19.83 -28.72
N GLN A 730 -5.58 -19.36 -29.25
CA GLN A 730 -5.81 -19.24 -30.68
C GLN A 730 -5.28 -17.89 -31.16
N THR A 731 -4.20 -17.90 -31.94
CA THR A 731 -3.58 -16.64 -32.43
C THR A 731 -3.86 -16.43 -33.92
N SER A 732 -3.76 -15.17 -34.37
CA SER A 732 -3.81 -14.79 -35.77
C SER A 732 -2.52 -14.06 -36.12
N LEU A 733 -1.69 -14.72 -36.91
CA LEU A 733 -0.37 -14.24 -37.33
C LEU A 733 -0.32 -14.19 -38.85
N GLU A 734 0.49 -13.28 -39.39
CA GLU A 734 0.75 -13.22 -40.83
C GLU A 734 1.57 -14.44 -41.28
N ASN A 735 1.73 -14.60 -42.60
CA ASN A 735 2.63 -15.64 -43.12
C ASN A 735 4.07 -15.32 -42.72
N GLY A 736 4.74 -16.25 -42.07
CA GLY A 736 6.06 -16.03 -41.48
C GLY A 736 6.62 -17.24 -40.76
N CYS A 737 7.85 -17.09 -40.29
CA CYS A 737 8.54 -18.06 -39.43
C CYS A 737 8.48 -17.55 -37.99
N TYR A 738 8.01 -18.38 -37.07
CA TYR A 738 7.77 -17.98 -35.69
C TYR A 738 8.42 -18.97 -34.72
N GLU A 739 9.25 -18.47 -33.82
CA GLU A 739 9.65 -19.17 -32.59
C GLU A 739 8.64 -18.84 -31.50
N TRP A 740 8.18 -19.84 -30.74
CA TRP A 740 7.24 -19.62 -29.65
C TRP A 740 7.52 -20.53 -28.44
N TRP A 741 7.08 -20.04 -27.27
CA TRP A 741 7.13 -20.74 -25.99
C TRP A 741 6.11 -20.16 -25.03
N VAL A 742 5.98 -20.80 -23.86
CA VAL A 742 5.04 -20.36 -22.82
C VAL A 742 5.77 -20.25 -21.49
N VAL A 743 5.40 -19.27 -20.68
CA VAL A 743 5.88 -19.14 -19.30
C VAL A 743 4.69 -19.29 -18.35
N ALA A 744 4.73 -20.29 -17.48
CA ALA A 744 3.78 -20.41 -16.37
C ALA A 744 4.18 -19.47 -15.25
N VAL A 745 3.22 -18.73 -14.71
CA VAL A 745 3.40 -17.78 -13.61
C VAL A 745 2.45 -18.18 -12.48
N ASP A 746 2.98 -18.41 -11.28
CA ASP A 746 2.15 -18.66 -10.09
C ASP A 746 1.60 -17.36 -9.48
N MET A 747 0.80 -17.48 -8.42
CA MET A 747 0.24 -16.33 -7.69
C MET A 747 1.26 -15.50 -6.91
N PHE A 748 2.51 -15.98 -6.77
CA PHE A 748 3.61 -15.29 -6.09
C PHE A 748 4.64 -14.71 -7.09
N GLY A 749 4.38 -14.86 -8.39
CA GLY A 749 5.23 -14.32 -9.45
C GLY A 749 6.45 -15.18 -9.78
N ASN A 750 6.57 -16.41 -9.27
CA ASN A 750 7.62 -17.30 -9.76
C ASN A 750 7.27 -17.79 -11.16
N ARG A 751 8.30 -17.94 -11.98
CA ARG A 751 8.15 -18.15 -13.42
C ARG A 751 8.84 -19.44 -13.85
N ARG A 752 8.17 -20.21 -14.70
CA ARG A 752 8.80 -21.33 -15.41
C ARG A 752 8.48 -21.28 -16.90
N GLU A 753 9.54 -21.24 -17.72
CA GLU A 753 9.43 -21.45 -19.17
C GLU A 753 9.13 -22.92 -19.49
N SER A 754 8.35 -23.15 -20.56
CA SER A 754 8.10 -24.46 -21.14
C SER A 754 9.40 -25.18 -21.50
N THR A 755 9.35 -26.50 -21.58
CA THR A 755 10.52 -27.32 -21.93
C THR A 755 10.87 -27.13 -23.40
N GLY A 756 11.83 -26.24 -23.66
CA GLY A 756 12.25 -25.88 -25.01
C GLY A 756 11.29 -24.90 -25.70
N ARG A 757 11.65 -24.56 -26.95
CA ARG A 757 10.91 -23.65 -27.82
C ARG A 757 10.60 -24.34 -29.13
N HIS A 758 9.45 -24.05 -29.71
CA HIS A 758 9.04 -24.60 -30.99
C HIS A 758 9.11 -23.51 -32.07
N VAL A 759 9.50 -23.91 -33.28
CA VAL A 759 9.44 -23.07 -34.48
C VAL A 759 8.31 -23.60 -35.37
N PHE A 760 7.50 -22.74 -35.99
CA PHE A 760 6.57 -23.15 -37.04
C PHE A 760 6.52 -22.13 -38.18
N TYR A 761 5.97 -22.56 -39.32
CA TYR A 761 5.93 -21.81 -40.56
C TYR A 761 4.49 -21.60 -41.03
N LEU A 762 4.00 -20.36 -40.98
CA LEU A 762 2.70 -20.01 -41.57
C LEU A 762 2.90 -19.59 -43.02
N GLY A 763 2.21 -20.24 -43.94
CA GLY A 763 2.40 -20.04 -45.39
C GLY A 763 3.44 -20.97 -46.02
N GLY A 764 3.90 -21.98 -45.29
CA GLY A 764 4.78 -23.06 -45.77
C GLY A 764 6.28 -22.76 -45.57
N ARG A 765 7.10 -23.81 -45.42
CA ARG A 765 8.56 -23.67 -45.20
C ARG A 765 9.24 -22.95 -46.37
N PRO A 766 10.12 -21.97 -46.09
CA PRO A 766 10.82 -21.23 -47.14
C PRO A 766 11.69 -22.18 -47.96
N SER A 767 11.66 -22.02 -49.28
CA SER A 767 12.50 -22.80 -50.19
C SER A 767 12.98 -21.92 -51.33
N PHE A 768 14.25 -22.09 -51.72
CA PHE A 768 14.87 -21.36 -52.80
C PHE A 768 15.91 -22.23 -53.53
N SER A 769 16.27 -21.79 -54.73
CA SER A 769 17.39 -22.34 -55.51
C SER A 769 18.47 -21.28 -55.70
N LEU A 770 19.73 -21.72 -55.76
CA LEU A 770 20.92 -20.89 -55.92
C LEU A 770 21.65 -21.30 -57.20
N SER A 771 22.03 -20.32 -58.02
CA SER A 771 22.86 -20.55 -59.22
C SER A 771 23.97 -19.51 -59.33
N VAL A 772 25.08 -19.90 -59.96
CA VAL A 772 26.29 -19.09 -60.15
C VAL A 772 26.67 -19.07 -61.63
N SER A 773 26.96 -17.89 -62.19
CA SER A 773 27.39 -17.73 -63.57
C SER A 773 28.48 -16.66 -63.72
N PRO A 774 29.61 -16.94 -64.40
CA PRO A 774 30.01 -18.26 -64.90
C PRO A 774 30.32 -19.23 -63.76
N VAL A 775 30.36 -20.55 -64.00
CA VAL A 775 30.68 -21.53 -62.94
C VAL A 775 32.19 -21.65 -62.64
N SER A 776 33.04 -20.99 -63.44
CA SER A 776 34.50 -20.98 -63.29
C SER A 776 35.13 -19.76 -63.97
N ALA A 777 36.26 -19.27 -63.46
CA ALA A 777 37.07 -18.23 -64.10
C ALA A 777 38.57 -18.45 -63.82
N GLN A 778 39.44 -17.86 -64.65
CA GLN A 778 40.88 -17.76 -64.39
C GLN A 778 41.19 -16.36 -63.82
N ILE A 779 41.89 -16.31 -62.69
CA ILE A 779 42.23 -15.06 -61.99
C ILE A 779 43.74 -15.01 -61.81
N SER A 780 44.39 -14.02 -62.41
CA SER A 780 45.82 -13.77 -62.20
C SER A 780 46.08 -13.25 -60.77
N PRO A 781 47.22 -13.55 -60.14
CA PRO A 781 47.55 -13.03 -58.81
C PRO A 781 47.44 -11.50 -58.73
N GLY A 782 46.81 -11.00 -57.66
CA GLY A 782 46.57 -9.57 -57.47
C GLY A 782 45.36 -9.00 -58.25
N GLN A 783 44.63 -9.84 -58.99
CA GLN A 783 43.44 -9.46 -59.74
C GLN A 783 42.16 -10.03 -59.10
N GLN A 784 41.02 -9.63 -59.65
CA GLN A 784 39.69 -10.04 -59.22
C GLN A 784 38.84 -10.55 -60.40
N ALA A 785 37.86 -11.40 -60.11
CA ALA A 785 36.80 -11.78 -61.04
C ALA A 785 35.44 -11.67 -60.36
N GLN A 786 34.41 -11.45 -61.18
CA GLN A 786 33.03 -11.30 -60.74
C GLN A 786 32.16 -12.44 -61.27
N PHE A 787 31.24 -12.88 -60.43
CA PHE A 787 30.27 -13.92 -60.70
C PHE A 787 28.88 -13.41 -60.35
N SER A 788 27.92 -13.65 -61.24
CA SER A 788 26.51 -13.39 -60.96
C SER A 788 25.92 -14.55 -60.17
N ILE A 789 25.38 -14.24 -59.00
CA ILE A 789 24.63 -15.13 -58.15
C ILE A 789 23.15 -14.84 -58.36
N SER A 790 22.35 -15.86 -58.65
CA SER A 790 20.90 -15.74 -58.74
C SER A 790 20.26 -16.66 -57.72
N VAL A 791 19.46 -16.08 -56.82
CA VAL A 791 18.65 -16.81 -55.84
C VAL A 791 17.19 -16.67 -56.26
N VAL A 792 16.51 -17.80 -56.46
CA VAL A 792 15.11 -17.83 -56.93
C VAL A 792 14.26 -18.54 -55.89
N HIS A 793 13.15 -17.91 -55.50
CA HIS A 793 12.14 -18.53 -54.64
C HIS A 793 11.51 -19.73 -55.34
N THR A 794 11.39 -20.86 -54.63
CA THR A 794 10.83 -22.10 -55.19
C THR A 794 9.53 -22.52 -54.52
N ALA A 795 9.37 -22.30 -53.20
CA ALA A 795 8.14 -22.60 -52.46
C ALA A 795 8.10 -21.93 -51.07
N GLY A 796 6.91 -21.89 -50.45
CA GLY A 796 6.69 -21.42 -49.08
C GLY A 796 6.87 -19.92 -48.89
N ILE A 797 7.10 -19.49 -47.64
CA ILE A 797 7.29 -18.07 -47.32
C ILE A 797 8.57 -17.49 -47.90
N MET A 798 8.56 -16.20 -48.20
CA MET A 798 9.75 -15.46 -48.62
C MET A 798 10.47 -14.89 -47.39
N VAL A 799 11.71 -15.31 -47.20
CA VAL A 799 12.59 -14.85 -46.11
C VAL A 799 13.89 -14.32 -46.70
N ALA A 800 14.51 -13.37 -46.01
CA ALA A 800 15.85 -12.94 -46.39
C ALA A 800 16.84 -14.10 -46.21
N VAL A 801 17.68 -14.31 -47.21
CA VAL A 801 18.77 -15.30 -47.18
C VAL A 801 20.10 -14.59 -47.30
N SER A 802 21.09 -15.07 -46.56
CA SER A 802 22.46 -14.57 -46.57
C SER A 802 23.34 -15.45 -47.43
N LEU A 803 24.23 -14.83 -48.21
CA LEU A 803 25.18 -15.53 -49.08
C LEU A 803 26.53 -15.68 -48.38
N SER A 804 27.16 -16.83 -48.58
CA SER A 804 28.51 -17.10 -48.10
C SER A 804 29.31 -17.89 -49.13
N ALA A 805 30.63 -17.80 -49.04
CA ALA A 805 31.56 -18.57 -49.86
C ALA A 805 32.60 -19.24 -48.98
N SER A 806 32.98 -20.48 -49.32
CA SER A 806 34.03 -21.24 -48.65
C SER A 806 34.93 -21.96 -49.65
N GLY A 807 36.10 -22.42 -49.21
CA GLY A 807 37.08 -23.09 -50.07
C GLY A 807 38.04 -22.14 -50.81
N LEU A 808 38.13 -20.88 -50.38
CA LEU A 808 39.04 -19.89 -50.97
C LEU A 808 40.52 -20.27 -50.76
N PRO A 809 41.40 -20.03 -51.75
CA PRO A 809 42.83 -20.20 -51.58
C PRO A 809 43.41 -19.20 -50.56
N PRO A 810 44.59 -19.51 -49.96
CA PRO A 810 45.28 -18.58 -49.08
C PRO A 810 45.50 -17.20 -49.72
N GLY A 811 45.10 -16.15 -49.01
CA GLY A 811 45.23 -14.75 -49.46
C GLY A 811 44.14 -14.27 -50.44
N ALA A 812 43.13 -15.09 -50.75
CA ALA A 812 41.97 -14.65 -51.51
C ALA A 812 40.78 -14.27 -50.61
N THR A 813 39.94 -13.35 -51.09
CA THR A 813 38.71 -12.92 -50.42
C THR A 813 37.51 -13.09 -51.34
N ALA A 814 36.32 -13.26 -50.75
CA ALA A 814 35.04 -13.28 -51.43
C ALA A 814 34.12 -12.23 -50.82
N THR A 815 33.52 -11.38 -51.64
CA THR A 815 32.51 -10.40 -51.21
C THR A 815 31.27 -10.50 -52.07
N PHE A 816 30.11 -10.28 -51.47
CA PHE A 816 28.82 -10.31 -52.14
C PHE A 816 28.19 -8.91 -52.11
N SER A 817 27.57 -8.50 -53.21
CA SER A 817 26.85 -7.22 -53.30
C SER A 817 25.54 -7.38 -54.08
N PRO A 818 24.37 -7.36 -53.42
CA PRO A 818 24.18 -7.36 -51.96
C PRO A 818 24.58 -8.70 -51.31
N ALA A 819 24.96 -8.70 -50.03
CA ALA A 819 25.36 -9.92 -49.29
C ALA A 819 24.18 -10.78 -48.80
N SER A 820 22.98 -10.21 -48.78
CA SER A 820 21.74 -10.89 -48.46
C SER A 820 20.57 -10.27 -49.23
N GLY A 821 19.46 -10.99 -49.33
CA GLY A 821 18.26 -10.51 -50.00
C GLY A 821 17.10 -11.48 -49.84
N THR A 822 15.88 -11.00 -50.11
CA THR A 822 14.69 -11.86 -50.14
C THR A 822 14.51 -12.41 -51.56
N PRO A 823 14.45 -13.73 -51.79
CA PRO A 823 14.28 -14.29 -53.13
C PRO A 823 12.99 -13.81 -53.81
N PRO A 824 13.01 -13.51 -55.12
CA PRO A 824 14.17 -13.57 -56.01
C PRO A 824 15.07 -12.34 -55.89
N PHE A 825 16.39 -12.57 -55.84
CA PHE A 825 17.37 -11.49 -55.98
C PHE A 825 18.64 -11.99 -56.66
N SER A 826 19.42 -11.04 -57.15
CA SER A 826 20.75 -11.30 -57.69
C SER A 826 21.81 -10.61 -56.84
N SER A 827 22.98 -11.22 -56.77
CA SER A 827 24.16 -10.66 -56.10
C SER A 827 25.38 -10.82 -56.98
N VAL A 828 26.33 -9.90 -56.86
CA VAL A 828 27.64 -10.02 -57.49
C VAL A 828 28.62 -10.57 -56.45
N LEU A 829 29.10 -11.80 -56.68
CA LEU A 829 30.24 -12.36 -55.95
C LEU A 829 31.53 -11.87 -56.61
N THR A 830 32.34 -11.10 -55.87
CA THR A 830 33.69 -10.73 -56.27
C THR A 830 34.69 -11.59 -55.54
N ILE A 831 35.52 -12.33 -56.29
CA ILE A 831 36.67 -13.05 -55.73
C ILE A 831 37.93 -12.26 -56.08
N SER A 832 38.68 -11.86 -55.06
CA SER A 832 39.94 -11.12 -55.21
C SER A 832 41.10 -11.96 -54.71
N THR A 833 42.21 -11.99 -55.45
CA THR A 833 43.43 -12.73 -55.06
C THR A 833 44.54 -11.77 -54.66
N ALA A 834 45.34 -12.13 -53.67
CA ALA A 834 46.57 -11.40 -53.36
C ALA A 834 47.67 -11.73 -54.36
N ALA A 835 48.69 -10.87 -54.48
CA ALA A 835 49.86 -11.15 -55.31
C ALA A 835 50.61 -12.44 -54.88
N ALA A 836 50.48 -12.83 -53.61
CA ALA A 836 51.06 -14.04 -53.03
C ALA A 836 50.12 -15.27 -53.06
N SER A 837 48.92 -15.16 -53.63
CA SER A 837 47.98 -16.29 -53.71
C SER A 837 48.57 -17.42 -54.57
N PRO A 838 48.65 -18.67 -54.06
CA PRO A 838 49.29 -19.76 -54.78
C PRO A 838 48.56 -20.10 -56.09
N PRO A 839 49.27 -20.39 -57.19
CA PRO A 839 48.67 -20.90 -58.42
C PRO A 839 48.03 -22.27 -58.19
N GLY A 840 46.81 -22.47 -58.68
CA GLY A 840 46.10 -23.74 -58.55
C GLY A 840 44.66 -23.68 -59.03
N THR A 841 44.00 -24.85 -59.03
CA THR A 841 42.55 -24.95 -59.26
C THR A 841 41.88 -25.14 -57.90
N TYR A 842 40.97 -24.23 -57.55
CA TYR A 842 40.26 -24.23 -56.27
C TYR A 842 38.76 -24.40 -56.50
N ARG A 843 38.10 -25.24 -55.69
CA ARG A 843 36.63 -25.36 -55.68
C ARG A 843 36.07 -24.43 -54.62
N ILE A 844 35.29 -23.45 -55.06
CA ILE A 844 34.60 -22.51 -54.18
C ILE A 844 33.16 -22.97 -54.03
N ALA A 845 32.73 -23.21 -52.79
CA ALA A 845 31.33 -23.51 -52.49
C ALA A 845 30.62 -22.20 -52.13
N VAL A 846 29.56 -21.88 -52.86
CA VAL A 846 28.66 -20.75 -52.55
C VAL A 846 27.42 -21.32 -51.90
N SER A 847 27.05 -20.79 -50.74
CA SER A 847 25.87 -21.20 -49.98
C SER A 847 24.95 -20.02 -49.74
N ALA A 848 23.65 -20.27 -49.72
CA ALA A 848 22.62 -19.34 -49.28
C ALA A 848 21.90 -19.97 -48.10
N SER A 849 21.69 -19.22 -47.01
CA SER A 849 20.97 -19.70 -45.83
C SER A 849 20.03 -18.65 -45.26
N GLY A 850 18.86 -19.07 -44.81
CA GLY A 850 17.86 -18.18 -44.21
C GLY A 850 16.51 -18.87 -43.96
N GLY A 851 15.82 -18.47 -42.90
CA GLY A 851 14.52 -19.07 -42.49
C GLY A 851 14.58 -20.57 -42.16
N GLY A 852 15.75 -21.08 -41.72
CA GLY A 852 15.93 -22.49 -41.34
C GLY A 852 16.25 -23.44 -42.50
N VAL A 853 16.61 -22.90 -43.68
CA VAL A 853 17.05 -23.64 -44.88
C VAL A 853 18.46 -23.24 -45.30
#